data_AF-A0A355U0K4-F1
#
_entry.id   AF-A0A355U0K4-F1
#
_cell.length_a   1.000
_cell.length_b   1.000
_cell.length_c   1.000
_cell.angle_alpha   90.00
_cell.angle_beta   90.00
_cell.angle_gamma   90.00
#
_symmetry.space_group_name_H-M   'P 1'
#
loop_
_entity.id
_entity.type
_entity.pdbx_description
1 polymer ?
#
loop_
_entity_poly.entity_id
_entity_poly.type
_entity_poly.pdbx_seq_one_letter_code
_entity_poly.pdbx_strand_id
1 'polypeptide(L)'
;MVESDNVNIELDVFDSGFKDFTTGEEDRIKTIKKLSDGSEGFDIWKDDNIEVYTREMLEKDLKTLVQTVYKGSEKDKKWAWKLPLFTQVYTYEGDPITSDQIGIEKRGDYKIRFYLNKAITPLNLKFALTSNWLVKVDLYERLTKRLSTASYATTYASQSVDNYMSYGPYKLTYFEQGKEIKIERNDKWYGYTDGKHEGQFQMDAIDTKIYADHKTAMQEFLAGRLDDIDLTVSDVREYGGSGRCTTTYESYTQKISFNSDRSKLKSRQSAGINKTVLNNSNFRKGLSLGLNRTEFASSATSGSKGFTGLLNDLYLANNSTGESYRSTEQGKSVYGQVYGHLGGNTIDEENGAALPESKVGYNHALAVQYIAKGLKEELQSEEDDRIKAGDTISLEFRVYDDSSENTIAAHKYIQKEWIGLLNEAVTSLQGDGVLNKSQTLNMEVKMVKDQDYYTTAKQGNYDMIFSTWGGAAVNPYGLMEVYCSASFENTCEYGFKGKQQDVKLWIDLDGDGNQGSDEYRSFDKWYNDLNTGSEFSEAKFGDDIQEGDADYEEYLKIHNKKLTALAGLEAGILNRFEAVPLVARGTSSLLGFKVENATDTYVSLIGYGGIRFLKFNYTNSEWSAYCSSHNNQLGDLYKSYKKE
;
A
#
# COMPACT_ATOMS: atom_id res chain seq x y z
N MET A 1 -21.78 27.45 19.05
CA MET A 1 -22.94 27.47 18.13
C MET A 1 -23.81 28.63 18.54
N VAL A 2 -23.92 29.65 17.70
CA VAL A 2 -24.97 30.67 17.83
C VAL A 2 -26.18 30.09 17.11
N GLU A 3 -27.32 30.05 17.80
CA GLU A 3 -28.62 29.81 17.20
C GLU A 3 -28.88 30.87 16.13
N SER A 4 -28.94 30.47 14.86
CA SER A 4 -29.61 31.25 13.84
C SER A 4 -30.26 30.30 12.85
N ASP A 5 -31.58 30.15 13.00
CA ASP A 5 -32.51 29.39 12.16
C ASP A 5 -32.65 29.93 10.72
N ASN A 6 -31.64 30.57 10.12
CA ASN A 6 -31.79 31.27 8.84
C ASN A 6 -30.52 31.26 7.96
N VAL A 7 -29.90 30.10 7.74
CA VAL A 7 -28.97 29.93 6.61
C VAL A 7 -29.43 28.75 5.76
N ASN A 8 -30.35 29.04 4.83
CA ASN A 8 -30.65 28.20 3.66
C ASN A 8 -29.44 28.21 2.73
N ILE A 9 -28.40 27.46 3.07
CA ILE A 9 -27.54 26.85 2.06
C ILE A 9 -28.11 25.45 1.91
N GLU A 10 -29.16 25.36 1.09
CA GLU A 10 -29.76 24.09 0.70
C GLU A 10 -28.72 23.22 0.01
N LEU A 11 -28.76 21.95 0.38
CA LEU A 11 -27.81 20.90 0.08
C LEU A 11 -28.28 20.16 -1.17
N ASP A 12 -28.01 20.72 -2.35
CA ASP A 12 -28.45 20.16 -3.65
C ASP A 12 -27.89 18.77 -3.98
N VAL A 13 -26.83 18.31 -3.29
CA VAL A 13 -26.13 17.05 -3.61
C VAL A 13 -26.79 15.80 -3.02
N PHE A 14 -27.62 15.93 -1.98
CA PHE A 14 -28.37 14.80 -1.40
C PHE A 14 -29.85 14.81 -1.78
N ASP A 15 -30.45 16.00 -1.99
CA ASP A 15 -31.83 16.12 -2.50
C ASP A 15 -31.98 15.56 -3.93
N SER A 16 -30.88 15.46 -4.67
CA SER A 16 -30.78 14.88 -6.00
C SER A 16 -30.83 13.35 -6.04
N GLY A 17 -30.43 12.66 -4.97
CA GLY A 17 -30.43 11.19 -4.91
C GLY A 17 -31.81 10.57 -4.69
N PHE A 18 -32.77 11.39 -4.26
CA PHE A 18 -34.17 11.03 -4.06
C PHE A 18 -35.08 11.80 -5.01
N LYS A 19 -34.59 12.37 -6.12
CA LYS A 19 -35.40 13.03 -7.14
C LYS A 19 -34.96 12.59 -8.52
N ASP A 20 -35.91 12.13 -9.33
CA ASP A 20 -35.67 11.94 -10.75
C ASP A 20 -35.41 13.32 -11.38
N PHE A 21 -34.20 13.52 -11.90
CA PHE A 21 -33.76 14.79 -12.46
C PHE A 21 -34.50 15.23 -13.73
N THR A 22 -35.27 14.34 -14.34
CA THR A 22 -36.08 14.65 -15.53
C THR A 22 -37.52 15.01 -15.19
N THR A 23 -38.08 14.46 -14.11
CA THR A 23 -39.48 14.67 -13.73
C THR A 23 -39.67 15.54 -12.49
N GLY A 24 -38.62 15.67 -11.65
CA GLY A 24 -38.68 16.35 -10.36
C GLY A 24 -39.45 15.59 -9.28
N GLU A 25 -39.93 14.38 -9.59
CA GLU A 25 -40.63 13.51 -8.65
C GLU A 25 -39.63 12.83 -7.71
N GLU A 26 -40.04 12.58 -6.46
CA GLU A 26 -39.17 11.88 -5.51
C GLU A 26 -38.92 10.43 -5.95
N ASP A 27 -37.67 10.08 -6.23
CA ASP A 27 -37.24 8.72 -6.55
C ASP A 27 -37.33 7.85 -5.30
N ARG A 28 -38.19 6.84 -5.38
CA ARG A 28 -38.54 5.93 -4.29
C ARG A 28 -37.60 4.73 -4.30
N ILE A 29 -36.69 4.65 -3.33
CA ILE A 29 -35.82 3.48 -3.20
C ILE A 29 -36.64 2.28 -2.75
N LYS A 30 -36.76 1.27 -3.61
CA LYS A 30 -37.36 -0.03 -3.26
C LYS A 30 -36.34 -0.81 -2.42
N THR A 31 -36.60 -0.96 -1.13
CA THR A 31 -35.78 -1.82 -0.24
C THR A 31 -36.59 -3.03 0.20
N ILE A 32 -35.92 -4.05 0.67
CA ILE A 32 -36.58 -5.23 1.23
C ILE A 32 -36.96 -4.91 2.67
N LYS A 33 -38.23 -5.15 3.07
CA LYS A 33 -38.64 -5.09 4.47
C LYS A 33 -37.71 -5.97 5.29
N LYS A 34 -37.19 -5.47 6.40
CA LYS A 34 -36.38 -6.30 7.33
C LYS A 34 -37.23 -7.48 7.82
N LEU A 35 -37.06 -8.65 7.22
CA LEU A 35 -37.73 -9.88 7.63
C LEU A 35 -37.09 -10.33 8.95
N SER A 36 -37.90 -10.45 9.99
CA SER A 36 -37.46 -10.81 11.34
C SER A 36 -36.98 -12.26 11.47
N ASP A 37 -36.98 -13.03 10.39
CA ASP A 37 -36.70 -14.47 10.38
C ASP A 37 -35.32 -14.85 9.81
N GLY A 38 -34.53 -13.89 9.30
CA GLY A 38 -33.17 -14.14 8.82
C GLY A 38 -33.09 -14.91 7.50
N SER A 39 -34.13 -14.87 6.67
CA SER A 39 -34.12 -15.49 5.33
C SER A 39 -33.23 -14.72 4.32
N GLU A 40 -32.34 -15.42 3.61
CA GLU A 40 -31.50 -14.90 2.53
C GLU A 40 -31.80 -15.59 1.19
N GLY A 41 -31.81 -14.84 0.07
CA GLY A 41 -31.94 -15.36 -1.30
C GLY A 41 -32.61 -14.39 -2.30
N PHE A 42 -32.50 -14.66 -3.61
CA PHE A 42 -33.10 -13.82 -4.67
C PHE A 42 -34.64 -13.75 -4.67
N ASP A 43 -35.31 -14.64 -3.92
CA ASP A 43 -36.79 -14.72 -3.80
C ASP A 43 -37.40 -13.62 -2.90
N ILE A 44 -36.59 -12.80 -2.22
CA ILE A 44 -37.03 -11.71 -1.33
C ILE A 44 -37.48 -10.45 -2.09
N TRP A 45 -37.29 -10.39 -3.41
CA TRP A 45 -37.71 -9.27 -4.26
C TRP A 45 -39.16 -9.38 -4.80
N LYS A 46 -40.01 -10.21 -4.16
CA LYS A 46 -41.45 -10.24 -4.46
C LYS A 46 -42.11 -8.94 -3.97
N ASP A 47 -43.10 -8.43 -4.71
CA ASP A 47 -43.72 -7.12 -4.45
C ASP A 47 -44.22 -6.94 -3.00
N ASP A 48 -44.64 -8.02 -2.34
CA ASP A 48 -45.14 -8.01 -0.96
C ASP A 48 -44.05 -7.74 0.10
N ASN A 49 -42.79 -8.01 -0.25
CA ASN A 49 -41.59 -7.89 0.61
C ASN A 49 -40.78 -6.62 0.35
N ILE A 50 -41.18 -5.81 -0.64
CA ILE A 50 -40.54 -4.55 -0.95
C ILE A 50 -41.26 -3.44 -0.16
N GLU A 51 -40.52 -2.67 0.63
CA GLU A 51 -40.97 -1.38 1.14
C GLU A 51 -40.35 -0.24 0.36
N VAL A 52 -41.10 0.84 0.23
CA VAL A 52 -40.56 2.09 -0.28
C VAL A 52 -39.83 2.77 0.87
N TYR A 53 -38.51 2.74 0.82
CA TYR A 53 -37.65 3.37 1.82
C TYR A 53 -37.57 4.85 1.51
N THR A 54 -38.33 5.63 2.28
CA THR A 54 -38.46 7.07 2.09
C THR A 54 -37.29 7.82 2.72
N ARG A 55 -37.11 9.07 2.29
CA ARG A 55 -36.21 10.02 2.96
C ARG A 55 -36.46 10.09 4.46
N GLU A 56 -37.73 10.15 4.88
CA GLU A 56 -38.11 10.22 6.29
C GLU A 56 -37.65 8.99 7.09
N MET A 57 -37.70 7.80 6.47
CA MET A 57 -37.21 6.56 7.07
C MET A 57 -35.68 6.58 7.21
N LEU A 58 -34.96 7.05 6.19
CA LEU A 58 -33.51 7.23 6.26
C LEU A 58 -33.10 8.24 7.34
N GLU A 59 -33.74 9.41 7.39
CA GLU A 59 -33.46 10.43 8.41
C GLU A 59 -33.69 9.88 9.82
N LYS A 60 -34.75 9.08 10.01
CA LYS A 60 -35.06 8.43 11.28
C LYS A 60 -34.00 7.39 11.67
N ASP A 61 -33.57 6.56 10.74
CA ASP A 61 -32.60 5.49 11.01
C ASP A 61 -31.21 6.07 11.28
N LEU A 62 -30.76 7.06 10.51
CA LEU A 62 -29.51 7.76 10.76
C LEU A 62 -29.54 8.53 12.08
N LYS A 63 -30.67 9.14 12.45
CA LYS A 63 -30.82 9.76 13.78
C LYS A 63 -30.69 8.73 14.90
N THR A 64 -31.29 7.56 14.73
CA THR A 64 -31.22 6.46 15.70
C THR A 64 -29.78 5.96 15.85
N LEU A 65 -29.06 5.80 14.74
CA LEU A 65 -27.64 5.45 14.73
C LEU A 65 -26.81 6.46 15.54
N VAL A 66 -27.00 7.76 15.27
CA VAL A 66 -26.30 8.84 15.99
C VAL A 66 -26.64 8.83 17.47
N GLN A 67 -27.90 8.68 17.84
CA GLN A 67 -28.31 8.62 19.25
C GLN A 67 -27.72 7.42 20.00
N THR A 68 -27.47 6.32 19.28
CA THR A 68 -26.91 5.08 19.83
C THR A 68 -25.39 5.12 19.94
N VAL A 69 -24.71 5.69 18.94
CA VAL A 69 -23.24 5.60 18.79
C VAL A 69 -22.54 6.89 19.22
N TYR A 70 -23.14 8.06 18.97
CA TYR A 70 -22.54 9.36 19.27
C TYR A 70 -22.87 9.80 20.70
N LYS A 71 -21.85 10.12 21.49
CA LYS A 71 -21.99 10.49 22.91
C LYS A 71 -22.09 12.01 23.16
N GLY A 72 -21.95 12.83 22.12
CA GLY A 72 -22.06 14.29 22.21
C GLY A 72 -23.50 14.79 22.38
N SER A 73 -23.64 16.06 22.77
CA SER A 73 -24.94 16.72 23.01
C SER A 73 -25.74 16.99 21.73
N GLU A 74 -25.09 16.88 20.58
CA GLU A 74 -25.60 17.13 19.24
C GLU A 74 -26.58 16.04 18.79
N LYS A 75 -26.51 14.84 19.38
CA LYS A 75 -27.35 13.69 19.01
C LYS A 75 -28.87 13.94 19.15
N ASP A 76 -29.25 14.89 20.00
CA ASP A 76 -30.64 15.24 20.25
C ASP A 76 -31.15 16.36 19.33
N LYS A 77 -30.27 16.95 18.51
CA LYS A 77 -30.64 18.02 17.59
C LYS A 77 -31.43 17.48 16.40
N LYS A 78 -32.32 18.31 15.85
CA LYS A 78 -33.17 17.94 14.70
C LYS A 78 -32.34 17.53 13.49
N TRP A 79 -31.17 18.13 13.32
CA TRP A 79 -30.22 17.84 12.24
C TRP A 79 -29.25 16.67 12.53
N ALA A 80 -29.34 16.03 13.70
CA ALA A 80 -28.36 15.02 14.15
C ALA A 80 -28.16 13.87 13.15
N TRP A 81 -29.21 13.49 12.41
CA TRP A 81 -29.16 12.45 11.37
C TRP A 81 -28.13 12.72 10.27
N LYS A 82 -27.71 13.98 10.10
CA LYS A 82 -26.68 14.36 9.14
C LYS A 82 -25.28 13.96 9.59
N LEU A 83 -25.02 13.79 10.89
CA LEU A 83 -23.68 13.53 11.43
C LEU A 83 -22.94 12.35 10.76
N PRO A 84 -23.55 11.16 10.55
CA PRO A 84 -22.86 10.03 9.91
C PRO A 84 -22.52 10.28 8.44
N LEU A 85 -23.22 11.22 7.79
CA LEU A 85 -23.04 11.54 6.38
C LEU A 85 -21.85 12.48 6.13
N PHE A 86 -21.28 13.08 7.19
CA PHE A 86 -20.30 14.15 7.08
C PHE A 86 -19.00 13.93 7.87
N THR A 87 -18.75 12.74 8.42
CA THR A 87 -17.61 12.55 9.33
C THR A 87 -16.69 11.38 8.95
N GLN A 88 -15.55 11.69 8.34
CA GLN A 88 -14.28 11.35 9.01
C GLN A 88 -13.97 12.51 9.96
N VAL A 89 -14.35 12.35 11.23
CA VAL A 89 -13.97 13.31 12.28
C VAL A 89 -12.69 12.79 12.92
N TYR A 90 -11.58 13.45 12.61
CA TYR A 90 -10.48 13.51 13.57
C TYR A 90 -10.88 14.53 14.64
N THR A 91 -11.50 14.07 15.72
CA THR A 91 -11.59 14.86 16.94
C THR A 91 -10.20 14.88 17.55
N TYR A 92 -9.42 15.92 17.28
CA TYR A 92 -8.32 16.26 18.16
C TYR A 92 -8.95 16.89 19.41
N GLU A 93 -9.21 16.08 20.45
CA GLU A 93 -9.61 16.56 21.78
C GLU A 93 -8.42 17.13 22.54
N GLY A 94 -7.63 17.98 21.87
CA GLY A 94 -6.57 18.76 22.50
C GLY A 94 -7.05 20.17 22.79
N ASP A 95 -6.45 20.81 23.80
CA ASP A 95 -6.59 22.26 23.95
C ASP A 95 -6.23 22.96 22.64
N PRO A 96 -6.88 24.09 22.29
CA PRO A 96 -6.53 24.86 21.10
C PRO A 96 -5.03 25.13 21.08
N ILE A 97 -4.35 24.73 20.01
CA ILE A 97 -2.94 25.06 19.81
C ILE A 97 -2.84 26.60 19.77
N THR A 98 -2.19 27.17 20.78
CA THR A 98 -1.88 28.59 20.83
C THR A 98 -0.77 28.93 19.84
N SER A 99 -0.70 30.19 19.39
CA SER A 99 0.38 30.66 18.50
C SER A 99 1.77 30.31 19.02
N ASP A 100 1.94 30.30 20.34
CA ASP A 100 3.21 30.08 21.02
C ASP A 100 3.62 28.59 21.04
N GLN A 101 2.68 27.69 20.76
CA GLN A 101 2.92 26.25 20.58
C GLN A 101 3.26 25.88 19.14
N ILE A 102 3.06 26.79 18.18
CA ILE A 102 3.41 26.58 16.77
C ILE A 102 4.89 26.93 16.58
N GLY A 103 5.71 25.94 16.23
CA GLY A 103 7.14 26.10 16.00
C GLY A 103 7.51 26.87 14.73
N ILE A 104 6.71 27.84 14.30
CA ILE A 104 6.92 28.66 13.09
C ILE A 104 6.65 30.11 13.43
N GLU A 105 7.62 30.98 13.14
CA GLU A 105 7.52 32.41 13.42
C GLU A 105 7.83 33.24 12.17
N LYS A 106 6.94 34.18 11.83
CA LYS A 106 7.20 35.20 10.82
C LYS A 106 8.21 36.22 11.37
N ARG A 107 9.39 36.31 10.75
CA ARG A 107 10.46 37.29 11.06
C ARG A 107 10.55 38.44 10.05
N GLY A 108 9.71 38.42 9.02
CA GLY A 108 9.60 39.43 7.97
C GLY A 108 8.78 38.88 6.80
N ASP A 109 8.57 39.68 5.76
CA ASP A 109 7.74 39.26 4.62
C ASP A 109 8.35 38.10 3.81
N TYR A 110 9.68 37.97 3.85
CA TYR A 110 10.43 36.88 3.20
C TYR A 110 11.32 36.12 4.18
N LYS A 111 10.99 36.13 5.47
CA LYS A 111 11.79 35.49 6.53
C LYS A 111 10.88 34.77 7.52
N ILE A 112 11.10 33.47 7.67
CA ILE A 112 10.46 32.62 8.67
C ILE A 112 11.53 31.94 9.53
N ARG A 113 11.20 31.64 10.78
CA ARG A 113 12.02 30.86 11.70
C ARG A 113 11.26 29.62 12.14
N PHE A 114 11.89 28.46 12.04
CA PHE A 114 11.38 27.22 12.59
C PHE A 114 12.03 26.94 13.96
N TYR A 115 11.23 26.49 14.91
CA TYR A 115 11.65 25.97 16.20
C TYR A 115 11.38 24.47 16.22
N LEU A 116 12.44 23.66 16.17
CA LEU A 116 12.35 22.21 16.08
C LEU A 116 12.48 21.60 17.47
N ASN A 117 11.71 20.55 17.76
CA ASN A 117 11.74 19.83 19.04
C ASN A 117 12.98 18.94 19.22
N LYS A 118 13.65 18.58 18.12
CA LYS A 118 14.90 17.82 18.07
C LYS A 118 15.78 18.28 16.92
N ALA A 119 17.08 18.02 17.03
CA ALA A 119 18.01 18.24 15.92
C ALA A 119 17.64 17.33 14.73
N ILE A 120 17.77 17.85 13.52
CA ILE A 120 17.52 17.16 12.26
C ILE A 120 18.56 17.64 11.24
N THR A 121 18.92 16.79 10.28
CA THR A 121 19.85 17.20 9.23
C THR A 121 19.18 18.15 8.22
N PRO A 122 19.93 19.06 7.57
CA PRO A 122 19.39 19.97 6.56
C PRO A 122 18.62 19.28 5.44
N LEU A 123 19.09 18.13 4.94
CA LEU A 123 18.42 17.37 3.89
C LEU A 123 17.06 16.84 4.38
N ASN A 124 17.01 16.25 5.57
CA ASN A 124 15.78 15.74 6.16
C ASN A 124 14.77 16.88 6.44
N LEU A 125 15.25 18.07 6.85
CA LEU A 125 14.40 19.26 6.97
C LEU A 125 13.82 19.68 5.61
N LYS A 126 14.62 19.71 4.54
CA LYS A 126 14.12 20.03 3.20
C LYS A 126 13.03 19.04 2.77
N PHE A 127 13.23 17.74 3.00
CA PHE A 127 12.22 16.72 2.72
C PHE A 127 10.92 16.95 3.51
N ALA A 128 11.01 17.22 4.82
CA ALA A 128 9.83 17.52 5.62
C ALA A 128 9.05 18.76 5.12
N LEU A 129 9.73 19.69 4.44
CA LEU A 129 9.14 20.91 3.89
C LEU A 129 8.67 20.78 2.42
N THR A 130 8.79 19.61 1.79
CA THR A 130 8.40 19.40 0.37
C THR A 130 6.89 19.41 0.10
N SER A 131 6.05 19.36 1.14
CA SER A 131 4.59 19.38 0.99
C SER A 131 4.05 20.75 0.54
N ASN A 132 2.81 20.79 0.07
CA ASN A 132 2.08 22.01 -0.23
C ASN A 132 1.36 22.52 1.03
N TRP A 133 2.06 23.31 1.86
CA TRP A 133 1.51 23.85 3.11
C TRP A 133 1.24 25.36 3.07
N LEU A 134 1.44 26.01 1.91
CA LEU A 134 1.13 27.42 1.71
C LEU A 134 -0.29 27.58 1.15
N VAL A 135 -1.04 28.53 1.72
CA VAL A 135 -2.37 28.93 1.24
C VAL A 135 -2.40 30.42 0.96
N LYS A 136 -3.27 30.84 0.03
CA LYS A 136 -3.52 32.27 -0.21
C LYS A 136 -4.45 32.78 0.89
N VAL A 137 -3.90 33.51 1.87
CA VAL A 137 -4.56 33.85 3.14
C VAL A 137 -5.95 34.44 2.96
N ASP A 138 -6.11 35.46 2.11
CA ASP A 138 -7.40 36.12 1.87
C ASP A 138 -8.45 35.16 1.29
N LEU A 139 -8.06 34.27 0.38
CA LEU A 139 -8.93 33.25 -0.18
C LEU A 139 -9.26 32.19 0.86
N TYR A 140 -8.27 31.72 1.62
CA TYR A 140 -8.45 30.73 2.67
C TYR A 140 -9.40 31.24 3.75
N GLU A 141 -9.20 32.46 4.26
CA GLU A 141 -10.08 33.09 5.24
C GLU A 141 -11.50 33.27 4.71
N ARG A 142 -11.65 33.72 3.45
CA ARG A 142 -12.97 33.87 2.80
C ARG A 142 -13.73 32.55 2.69
N LEU A 143 -13.02 31.45 2.41
CA LEU A 143 -13.60 30.12 2.28
C LEU A 143 -13.69 29.36 3.60
N THR A 144 -13.13 29.91 4.68
CA THR A 144 -13.15 29.33 6.01
C THR A 144 -14.29 29.90 6.82
N LYS A 145 -15.14 29.02 7.35
CA LYS A 145 -16.25 29.35 8.23
C LYS A 145 -16.04 28.75 9.59
N ARG A 146 -16.27 29.55 10.63
CA ARG A 146 -16.27 29.08 12.01
C ARG A 146 -17.59 28.34 12.29
N LEU A 147 -17.50 27.06 12.65
CA LEU A 147 -18.65 26.22 12.99
C LEU A 147 -19.03 26.35 14.47
N SER A 148 -18.03 26.53 15.34
CA SER A 148 -18.20 26.63 16.79
C SER A 148 -17.10 27.49 17.44
N THR A 149 -17.08 27.62 18.76
CA THR A 149 -15.98 28.30 19.47
C THR A 149 -14.61 27.68 19.20
N ALA A 150 -14.54 26.38 18.87
CA ALA A 150 -13.29 25.65 18.67
C ALA A 150 -13.16 24.98 17.28
N SER A 151 -14.14 25.14 16.38
CA SER A 151 -14.18 24.38 15.11
C SER A 151 -14.34 25.28 13.90
N TYR A 152 -13.60 24.97 12.84
CA TYR A 152 -13.63 25.64 11.54
C TYR A 152 -13.83 24.61 10.42
N ALA A 153 -14.45 25.03 9.32
CA ALA A 153 -14.49 24.28 8.08
C ALA A 153 -14.05 25.19 6.94
N THR A 154 -13.33 24.66 5.95
CA THR A 154 -12.88 25.41 4.78
C THR A 154 -13.25 24.68 3.51
N THR A 155 -13.67 25.43 2.49
CA THR A 155 -13.85 24.90 1.13
C THR A 155 -12.66 25.25 0.22
N TYR A 156 -11.54 25.70 0.79
CA TYR A 156 -10.30 25.94 0.03
C TYR A 156 -9.83 24.66 -0.65
N ALA A 157 -9.40 24.78 -1.91
CA ALA A 157 -9.01 23.67 -2.77
C ALA A 157 -10.07 22.56 -2.91
N SER A 158 -11.35 22.93 -2.89
CA SER A 158 -12.48 22.00 -3.06
C SER A 158 -13.47 22.47 -4.12
N GLN A 159 -14.20 21.54 -4.74
CA GLN A 159 -15.39 21.75 -5.57
C GLN A 159 -15.24 22.51 -6.90
N SER A 160 -14.36 23.53 -6.99
CA SER A 160 -14.21 24.36 -8.19
C SER A 160 -12.83 25.00 -8.31
N VAL A 161 -12.55 25.53 -9.51
CA VAL A 161 -11.32 26.25 -9.84
C VAL A 161 -11.13 27.50 -8.96
N ASP A 162 -12.21 28.24 -8.69
CA ASP A 162 -12.18 29.50 -7.93
C ASP A 162 -11.78 29.35 -6.45
N ASN A 163 -11.85 28.11 -5.95
CA ASN A 163 -11.52 27.80 -4.56
C ASN A 163 -10.03 27.50 -4.35
N TYR A 164 -9.21 27.53 -5.40
CA TYR A 164 -7.80 27.22 -5.35
C TYR A 164 -6.94 28.34 -5.94
N MET A 165 -5.76 28.57 -5.36
CA MET A 165 -4.76 29.47 -5.91
C MET A 165 -3.42 28.73 -6.03
N SER A 166 -2.96 28.55 -7.27
CA SER A 166 -1.66 27.94 -7.53
C SER A 166 -0.51 28.93 -7.34
N TYR A 167 0.58 28.44 -6.75
CA TYR A 167 1.89 29.10 -6.71
C TYR A 167 2.98 28.26 -7.40
N GLY A 168 2.58 27.17 -8.08
CA GLY A 168 3.49 26.29 -8.83
C GLY A 168 3.56 26.64 -10.33
N PRO A 169 4.30 25.84 -11.13
CA PRO A 169 4.49 26.06 -12.57
C PRO A 169 3.20 25.96 -13.40
N TYR A 170 2.19 25.25 -12.90
CA TYR A 170 0.89 25.09 -13.54
C TYR A 170 -0.25 25.57 -12.62
N LYS A 171 -1.34 26.05 -13.21
CA LYS A 171 -2.57 26.49 -12.53
C LYS A 171 -3.75 25.66 -13.00
N LEU A 172 -4.67 25.35 -12.09
CA LEU A 172 -5.94 24.72 -12.43
C LEU A 172 -6.81 25.69 -13.24
N THR A 173 -7.34 25.24 -14.39
CA THR A 173 -8.22 26.04 -15.26
C THR A 173 -9.56 25.37 -15.54
N TYR A 174 -9.63 24.04 -15.39
CA TYR A 174 -10.88 23.28 -15.48
C TYR A 174 -10.91 22.14 -14.47
N PHE A 175 -12.07 21.91 -13.86
CA PHE A 175 -12.31 20.78 -12.99
C PHE A 175 -13.76 20.33 -13.12
N GLU A 176 -13.96 19.06 -13.47
CA GLU A 176 -15.25 18.39 -13.44
C GLU A 176 -15.11 17.09 -12.65
N GLN A 177 -15.82 17.01 -11.53
CA GLN A 177 -15.73 15.88 -10.61
C GLN A 177 -16.03 14.55 -11.33
N GLY A 178 -15.11 13.60 -11.17
CA GLY A 178 -15.25 12.26 -11.75
C GLY A 178 -15.06 12.19 -13.27
N LYS A 179 -14.67 13.30 -13.94
CA LYS A 179 -14.49 13.31 -15.40
C LYS A 179 -13.13 13.83 -15.85
N GLU A 180 -12.79 15.09 -15.53
CA GLU A 180 -11.67 15.76 -16.21
C GLU A 180 -11.06 16.88 -15.36
N ILE A 181 -9.74 17.02 -15.44
CA ILE A 181 -8.95 18.11 -14.84
C ILE A 181 -8.04 18.70 -15.90
N LYS A 182 -8.04 20.03 -16.05
CA LYS A 182 -7.10 20.75 -16.91
C LYS A 182 -6.28 21.73 -16.11
N ILE A 183 -4.96 21.64 -16.28
CA ILE A 183 -4.02 22.61 -15.73
C ILE A 183 -3.23 23.24 -16.87
N GLU A 184 -3.03 24.56 -16.80
CA GLU A 184 -2.30 25.35 -17.79
C GLU A 184 -1.05 25.97 -17.17
N ARG A 185 -0.11 26.39 -18.01
CA ARG A 185 1.07 27.13 -17.57
C ARG A 185 0.68 28.33 -16.71
N ASN A 186 1.38 28.48 -15.58
CA ASN A 186 1.22 29.61 -14.68
C ASN A 186 2.27 30.68 -15.00
N ASP A 187 1.94 31.62 -15.88
CA ASP A 187 2.86 32.70 -16.28
C ASP A 187 3.32 33.60 -15.11
N LYS A 188 2.67 33.49 -13.94
CA LYS A 188 3.03 34.22 -12.72
C LYS A 188 4.01 33.46 -11.82
N TRP A 189 4.38 32.22 -12.16
CA TRP A 189 5.30 31.44 -11.37
C TRP A 189 6.73 31.98 -11.51
N TYR A 190 7.36 32.28 -10.37
CA TYR A 190 8.69 32.92 -10.32
C TYR A 190 9.77 32.12 -11.07
N GLY A 191 9.65 30.79 -11.10
CA GLY A 191 10.65 29.89 -11.68
C GLY A 191 10.88 30.12 -13.17
N TYR A 192 9.92 30.70 -13.90
CA TYR A 192 10.12 31.04 -15.32
C TYR A 192 11.00 32.27 -15.55
N THR A 193 11.34 33.01 -14.50
CA THR A 193 12.13 34.25 -14.59
C THR A 193 13.36 34.27 -13.67
N ASP A 194 13.59 33.21 -12.89
CA ASP A 194 14.67 33.17 -11.90
C ASP A 194 16.03 32.72 -12.46
N GLY A 195 16.08 32.33 -13.74
CA GLY A 195 17.27 31.81 -14.41
C GLY A 195 17.71 30.41 -13.93
N LYS A 196 16.94 29.76 -13.05
CA LYS A 196 17.28 28.45 -12.45
C LYS A 196 16.42 27.29 -12.97
N HIS A 197 15.30 27.60 -13.62
CA HIS A 197 14.37 26.61 -14.18
C HIS A 197 14.24 26.72 -15.71
N GLU A 198 15.26 27.24 -16.37
CA GLU A 198 15.32 27.28 -17.84
C GLU A 198 15.19 25.87 -18.42
N GLY A 199 14.36 25.72 -19.45
CA GLY A 199 14.09 24.42 -20.09
C GLY A 199 13.25 23.44 -19.26
N GLN A 200 12.71 23.84 -18.10
CA GLN A 200 11.87 22.98 -17.24
C GLN A 200 10.38 23.34 -17.37
N PHE A 201 9.50 22.39 -17.06
CA PHE A 201 8.04 22.56 -17.05
C PHE A 201 7.53 23.16 -18.38
N GLN A 202 7.87 22.50 -19.49
CA GLN A 202 7.72 23.05 -20.85
C GLN A 202 6.31 22.93 -21.44
N MET A 203 5.40 22.17 -20.80
CA MET A 203 4.01 22.03 -21.27
C MET A 203 3.25 23.36 -21.22
N ASP A 204 2.38 23.58 -22.21
CA ASP A 204 1.41 24.69 -22.18
C ASP A 204 0.16 24.33 -21.35
N ALA A 205 -0.29 23.08 -21.46
CA ALA A 205 -1.42 22.53 -20.73
C ALA A 205 -1.27 21.02 -20.52
N ILE A 206 -1.94 20.51 -19.50
CA ILE A 206 -2.08 19.08 -19.18
C ILE A 206 -3.57 18.81 -19.02
N ASP A 207 -4.06 17.82 -19.75
CA ASP A 207 -5.45 17.36 -19.73
C ASP A 207 -5.50 15.94 -19.17
N THR A 208 -6.16 15.74 -18.04
CA THR A 208 -6.31 14.44 -17.39
C THR A 208 -7.77 14.03 -17.41
N LYS A 209 -8.05 12.87 -18.00
CA LYS A 209 -9.40 12.31 -18.16
C LYS A 209 -9.54 11.01 -17.38
N ILE A 210 -10.73 10.80 -16.81
CA ILE A 210 -11.09 9.58 -16.11
C ILE A 210 -11.84 8.66 -17.08
N TYR A 211 -11.25 7.50 -17.35
CA TYR A 211 -11.88 6.42 -18.12
C TYR A 211 -12.34 5.32 -17.15
N ALA A 212 -13.62 4.93 -17.26
CA ALA A 212 -14.17 3.87 -16.42
C ALA A 212 -13.70 2.46 -16.82
N ASP A 213 -13.33 2.28 -18.09
CA ASP A 213 -12.87 1.01 -18.65
C ASP A 213 -11.47 1.17 -19.25
N HIS A 214 -10.55 0.33 -18.77
CA HIS A 214 -9.15 0.27 -19.23
C HIS A 214 -9.05 0.06 -20.74
N LYS A 215 -9.92 -0.78 -21.31
CA LYS A 215 -9.90 -1.04 -22.76
C LYS A 215 -10.19 0.21 -23.58
N THR A 216 -11.08 1.07 -23.08
CA THR A 216 -11.38 2.36 -23.71
C THR A 216 -10.17 3.30 -23.60
N ALA A 217 -9.54 3.39 -22.43
CA ALA A 217 -8.31 4.17 -22.26
C ALA A 217 -7.19 3.70 -23.22
N MET A 218 -7.01 2.38 -23.34
CA MET A 218 -6.03 1.80 -24.26
C MET A 218 -6.34 2.12 -25.72
N GLN A 219 -7.60 2.10 -26.14
CA GLN A 219 -7.99 2.51 -27.49
C GLN A 219 -7.69 3.99 -27.76
N GLU A 220 -7.91 4.86 -26.78
CA GLU A 220 -7.59 6.29 -26.88
C GLU A 220 -6.08 6.53 -26.95
N PHE A 221 -5.29 5.84 -26.14
CA PHE A 221 -3.83 5.86 -26.20
C PHE A 221 -3.30 5.40 -27.57
N LEU A 222 -3.79 4.26 -28.06
CA LEU A 222 -3.40 3.73 -29.36
C LEU A 222 -3.87 4.60 -30.54
N ALA A 223 -4.86 5.46 -30.33
CA ALA A 223 -5.27 6.47 -31.29
C ALA A 223 -4.43 7.77 -31.21
N GLY A 224 -3.47 7.84 -30.28
CA GLY A 224 -2.63 9.02 -30.02
C GLY A 224 -3.34 10.14 -29.26
N ARG A 225 -4.43 9.83 -28.54
CA ARG A 225 -5.20 10.81 -27.76
C ARG A 225 -4.79 10.88 -26.29
N LEU A 226 -3.94 9.97 -25.83
CA LEU A 226 -3.28 9.99 -24.53
C LEU A 226 -1.76 9.95 -24.71
N ASP A 227 -1.03 10.62 -23.83
CA ASP A 227 0.43 10.70 -23.87
C ASP A 227 1.12 9.59 -23.06
N ASP A 228 0.39 8.90 -22.19
CA ASP A 228 0.85 7.72 -21.45
C ASP A 228 -0.32 6.79 -21.06
N ILE A 229 -0.02 5.53 -20.76
CA ILE A 229 -0.97 4.57 -20.20
C ILE A 229 -0.27 3.47 -19.39
N ASP A 230 -0.79 3.14 -18.21
CA ASP A 230 -0.39 1.98 -17.41
C ASP A 230 -0.90 0.68 -18.05
N LEU A 231 -0.11 -0.40 -17.99
CA LEU A 231 -0.42 -1.68 -18.63
C LEU A 231 -1.04 -2.69 -17.67
N THR A 232 -2.02 -3.47 -18.14
CA THR A 232 -2.47 -4.70 -17.47
C THR A 232 -1.54 -5.87 -17.78
N VAL A 233 -1.73 -7.01 -17.10
CA VAL A 233 -0.97 -8.25 -17.40
C VAL A 233 -1.12 -8.67 -18.87
N SER A 234 -2.32 -8.53 -19.45
CA SER A 234 -2.53 -8.82 -20.87
C SER A 234 -1.83 -7.82 -21.78
N ASP A 235 -1.85 -6.52 -21.46
CA ASP A 235 -1.16 -5.52 -22.28
C ASP A 235 0.37 -5.71 -22.23
N VAL A 236 0.94 -6.09 -21.08
CA VAL A 236 2.38 -6.38 -20.99
C VAL A 236 2.78 -7.54 -21.91
N ARG A 237 1.94 -8.56 -22.08
CA ARG A 237 2.21 -9.65 -23.04
C ARG A 237 2.24 -9.14 -24.48
N GLU A 238 1.44 -8.14 -24.80
CA GLU A 238 1.30 -7.61 -26.16
C GLU A 238 2.32 -6.50 -26.47
N TYR A 239 2.57 -5.61 -25.52
CA TYR A 239 3.34 -4.37 -25.69
C TYR A 239 4.58 -4.26 -24.82
N GLY A 240 4.81 -5.20 -23.89
CA GLY A 240 5.94 -5.14 -22.94
C GLY A 240 7.31 -5.18 -23.62
N GLY A 241 7.40 -5.68 -24.86
CA GLY A 241 8.61 -5.62 -25.66
C GLY A 241 8.82 -4.31 -26.43
N SER A 242 7.91 -3.35 -26.35
CA SER A 242 8.04 -2.06 -27.02
C SER A 242 9.20 -1.25 -26.46
N GLY A 243 9.96 -0.57 -27.32
CA GLY A 243 10.93 0.45 -26.90
C GLY A 243 10.30 1.69 -26.25
N ARG A 244 8.97 1.78 -26.26
CA ARG A 244 8.17 2.79 -25.54
C ARG A 244 7.65 2.31 -24.18
N CYS A 245 7.87 1.03 -23.85
CA CYS A 245 7.49 0.48 -22.55
C CYS A 245 8.55 0.86 -21.51
N THR A 246 8.12 1.42 -20.39
CA THR A 246 8.97 1.68 -19.22
C THR A 246 8.34 1.07 -17.98
N THR A 247 9.15 0.69 -16.99
CA THR A 247 8.67 0.11 -15.74
C THR A 247 9.07 0.99 -14.58
N THR A 248 8.08 1.64 -13.98
CA THR A 248 8.26 2.44 -12.76
C THR A 248 8.19 1.51 -11.56
N TYR A 249 9.31 1.33 -10.87
CA TYR A 249 9.33 0.63 -9.59
C TYR A 249 8.84 1.56 -8.47
N GLU A 250 8.21 0.96 -7.47
CA GLU A 250 7.78 1.66 -6.27
C GLU A 250 8.51 1.10 -5.05
N SER A 251 8.68 1.90 -4.00
CA SER A 251 9.25 1.42 -2.73
C SER A 251 8.33 0.43 -2.00
N TYR A 252 7.19 0.08 -2.58
CA TYR A 252 6.25 -0.87 -2.01
C TYR A 252 6.67 -2.32 -2.29
N THR A 253 6.60 -3.14 -1.24
CA THR A 253 6.66 -4.59 -1.37
C THR A 253 5.27 -5.17 -1.15
N GLN A 254 4.80 -5.93 -2.12
CA GLN A 254 3.57 -6.70 -1.99
C GLN A 254 3.89 -8.07 -1.38
N LYS A 255 3.12 -8.43 -0.35
CA LYS A 255 3.29 -9.69 0.37
C LYS A 255 1.97 -10.31 0.74
N ILE A 256 1.99 -11.60 1.05
CA ILE A 256 0.92 -12.28 1.76
C ILE A 256 1.16 -12.07 3.25
N SER A 257 0.15 -11.56 3.96
CA SER A 257 0.13 -11.57 5.42
C SER A 257 -0.86 -12.61 5.89
N PHE A 258 -0.39 -13.54 6.71
CA PHE A 258 -1.21 -14.56 7.35
C PHE A 258 -1.73 -14.07 8.69
N ASN A 259 -2.96 -14.47 8.98
CA ASN A 259 -3.40 -14.56 10.35
C ASN A 259 -2.98 -15.92 10.91
N SER A 260 -2.02 -15.90 11.82
CA SER A 260 -1.54 -17.05 12.56
C SER A 260 -2.03 -17.04 14.02
N ASP A 261 -2.93 -16.12 14.42
CA ASP A 261 -3.53 -16.14 15.75
C ASP A 261 -4.50 -17.32 15.85
N ARG A 262 -4.14 -18.29 16.70
CA ARG A 262 -4.92 -19.51 16.84
C ARG A 262 -6.35 -19.26 17.33
N SER A 263 -6.56 -18.31 18.24
CA SER A 263 -7.90 -18.02 18.77
C SER A 263 -8.81 -17.44 17.68
N LYS A 264 -8.28 -16.52 16.85
CA LYS A 264 -9.02 -15.92 15.73
C LYS A 264 -9.26 -16.90 14.57
N LEU A 265 -8.34 -17.84 14.34
CA LEU A 265 -8.53 -18.91 13.37
C LEU A 265 -9.61 -19.89 13.86
N LYS A 266 -9.51 -20.32 15.13
CA LYS A 266 -10.48 -21.23 15.77
C LYS A 266 -11.89 -20.65 15.77
N SER A 267 -12.07 -19.36 16.03
CA SER A 267 -13.39 -18.73 16.04
C SER A 267 -14.08 -18.69 14.67
N ARG A 268 -13.33 -18.91 13.58
CA ARG A 268 -13.85 -18.96 12.19
C ARG A 268 -13.79 -20.38 11.61
N GLN A 269 -13.46 -21.37 12.43
CA GLN A 269 -13.40 -22.78 12.06
C GLN A 269 -14.77 -23.45 12.29
N SER A 270 -15.11 -24.44 11.46
CA SER A 270 -16.33 -25.25 11.61
C SER A 270 -16.00 -26.75 11.47
N ALA A 271 -16.94 -27.65 11.79
CA ALA A 271 -16.71 -29.08 11.65
C ALA A 271 -16.28 -29.46 10.22
N GLY A 272 -15.22 -30.25 10.08
CA GLY A 272 -14.65 -30.68 8.79
C GLY A 272 -13.85 -29.61 8.03
N ILE A 273 -13.83 -28.38 8.52
CA ILE A 273 -13.04 -27.26 7.96
C ILE A 273 -11.94 -26.92 8.95
N ASN A 274 -10.69 -26.88 8.48
CA ASN A 274 -9.57 -26.43 9.28
C ASN A 274 -9.02 -25.08 8.80
N LYS A 275 -8.76 -24.18 9.74
CA LYS A 275 -8.05 -22.91 9.55
C LYS A 275 -6.85 -22.79 10.49
N THR A 276 -6.89 -23.46 11.65
CA THR A 276 -5.85 -23.39 12.69
C THR A 276 -4.49 -23.92 12.23
N VAL A 277 -4.41 -24.73 11.17
CA VAL A 277 -3.14 -25.15 10.54
C VAL A 277 -2.26 -23.94 10.16
N LEU A 278 -2.83 -22.78 9.85
CA LEU A 278 -2.06 -21.55 9.59
C LEU A 278 -1.27 -21.05 10.81
N ASN A 279 -1.59 -21.49 12.04
CA ASN A 279 -0.78 -21.19 13.22
C ASN A 279 0.58 -21.92 13.19
N ASN A 280 0.67 -23.06 12.50
CA ASN A 280 1.90 -23.85 12.38
C ASN A 280 2.93 -23.16 11.47
N SER A 281 4.13 -22.89 12.00
CA SER A 281 5.19 -22.20 11.26
C SER A 281 5.80 -23.04 10.13
N ASN A 282 5.91 -24.36 10.30
CA ASN A 282 6.39 -25.25 9.23
C ASN A 282 5.44 -25.23 8.05
N PHE A 283 4.12 -25.26 8.31
CA PHE A 283 3.12 -25.14 7.26
C PHE A 283 3.27 -23.81 6.49
N ARG A 284 3.33 -22.66 7.17
CA ARG A 284 3.52 -21.36 6.50
C ARG A 284 4.86 -21.25 5.75
N LYS A 285 5.94 -21.81 6.31
CA LYS A 285 7.25 -21.88 5.67
C LYS A 285 7.19 -22.68 4.37
N GLY A 286 6.49 -23.82 4.37
CA GLY A 286 6.21 -24.60 3.16
C GLY A 286 5.43 -23.80 2.12
N LEU A 287 4.37 -23.09 2.51
CA LEU A 287 3.59 -22.24 1.61
C LEU A 287 4.45 -21.14 0.96
N SER A 288 5.41 -20.56 1.70
CA SER A 288 6.34 -19.55 1.17
C SER A 288 7.34 -20.13 0.17
N LEU A 289 7.93 -21.29 0.48
CA LEU A 289 8.94 -21.94 -0.36
C LEU A 289 8.35 -22.47 -1.67
N GLY A 290 7.07 -22.81 -1.68
CA GLY A 290 6.38 -23.32 -2.86
C GLY A 290 5.96 -22.25 -3.87
N LEU A 291 6.23 -20.95 -3.61
CA LEU A 291 5.90 -19.88 -4.53
C LEU A 291 7.10 -19.50 -5.39
N ASN A 292 7.04 -19.77 -6.69
CA ASN A 292 8.03 -19.26 -7.65
C ASN A 292 7.74 -17.78 -7.94
N ARG A 293 8.37 -16.90 -7.17
CA ARG A 293 8.15 -15.45 -7.20
C ARG A 293 8.48 -14.80 -8.54
N THR A 294 9.43 -15.34 -9.29
CA THR A 294 9.74 -14.88 -10.65
C THR A 294 8.60 -15.18 -11.60
N GLU A 295 8.05 -16.39 -11.54
CA GLU A 295 6.90 -16.78 -12.34
C GLU A 295 5.65 -16.00 -11.94
N PHE A 296 5.39 -15.87 -10.64
CA PHE A 296 4.32 -15.02 -10.10
C PHE A 296 4.40 -13.59 -10.65
N ALA A 297 5.57 -12.95 -10.54
CA ALA A 297 5.78 -11.60 -11.04
C ALA A 297 5.46 -11.49 -12.54
N SER A 298 5.97 -12.41 -13.35
CA SER A 298 5.75 -12.39 -14.81
C SER A 298 4.34 -12.74 -15.27
N SER A 299 3.59 -13.51 -14.48
CA SER A 299 2.28 -14.06 -14.88
C SER A 299 1.08 -13.37 -14.23
N ALA A 300 1.28 -12.72 -13.09
CA ALA A 300 0.22 -12.14 -12.27
C ALA A 300 0.38 -10.63 -12.02
N THR A 301 1.47 -10.00 -12.48
CA THR A 301 1.72 -8.57 -12.27
C THR A 301 2.10 -7.86 -13.57
N SER A 302 1.92 -6.53 -13.58
CA SER A 302 2.26 -5.67 -14.72
C SER A 302 3.61 -4.95 -14.51
N GLY A 303 4.70 -5.70 -14.46
CA GLY A 303 6.06 -5.11 -14.35
C GLY A 303 6.67 -5.12 -12.96
N SER A 304 6.08 -5.85 -12.00
CA SER A 304 6.74 -6.08 -10.71
C SER A 304 7.87 -7.12 -10.85
N LYS A 305 8.78 -7.15 -9.87
CA LYS A 305 9.93 -8.08 -9.84
C LYS A 305 9.78 -9.02 -8.65
N GLY A 306 10.01 -10.33 -8.85
CA GLY A 306 10.04 -11.31 -7.77
C GLY A 306 11.00 -10.90 -6.65
N PHE A 307 10.54 -10.95 -5.40
CA PHE A 307 11.29 -10.38 -4.27
C PHE A 307 10.99 -11.09 -2.94
N THR A 308 12.02 -11.23 -2.10
CA THR A 308 11.97 -11.96 -0.82
C THR A 308 12.15 -11.09 0.43
N GLY A 309 12.51 -9.81 0.26
CA GLY A 309 12.66 -8.86 1.37
C GLY A 309 11.40 -8.05 1.64
N LEU A 310 11.44 -7.16 2.63
CA LEU A 310 10.41 -6.14 2.92
C LEU A 310 10.82 -4.78 2.33
N LEU A 311 12.11 -4.45 2.38
CA LEU A 311 12.70 -3.19 1.90
C LEU A 311 13.38 -3.42 0.54
N ASN A 312 12.77 -3.00 -0.56
CA ASN A 312 13.32 -3.24 -1.91
C ASN A 312 14.49 -2.31 -2.30
N ASP A 313 14.95 -2.41 -3.55
CA ASP A 313 16.14 -1.71 -4.04
C ASP A 313 16.02 -0.16 -4.01
N LEU A 314 14.79 0.38 -3.83
CA LEU A 314 14.54 1.82 -3.80
C LEU A 314 14.75 2.47 -2.43
N TYR A 315 14.97 1.69 -1.37
CA TYR A 315 15.26 2.25 -0.05
C TYR A 315 16.70 2.72 0.03
N LEU A 316 16.89 3.97 0.48
CA LEU A 316 18.20 4.58 0.66
C LEU A 316 18.65 4.40 2.12
N ALA A 317 19.85 3.83 2.28
CA ALA A 317 20.57 3.79 3.55
C ALA A 317 21.16 5.17 3.89
N ASN A 318 21.67 5.88 2.87
CA ASN A 318 22.17 7.24 2.99
C ASN A 318 21.59 8.13 1.88
N ASN A 319 20.85 9.16 2.30
CA ASN A 319 20.14 10.07 1.40
C ASN A 319 21.05 11.08 0.69
N SER A 320 22.20 11.39 1.27
CA SER A 320 23.15 12.36 0.73
C SER A 320 24.01 11.75 -0.38
N THR A 321 24.45 10.51 -0.20
CA THR A 321 25.25 9.78 -1.19
C THR A 321 24.39 9.03 -2.21
N GLY A 322 23.12 8.76 -1.88
CA GLY A 322 22.23 7.92 -2.69
C GLY A 322 22.51 6.42 -2.54
N GLU A 323 23.23 6.01 -1.49
CA GLU A 323 23.50 4.60 -1.20
C GLU A 323 22.17 3.85 -0.97
N SER A 324 21.92 2.84 -1.81
CA SER A 324 20.77 1.95 -1.63
C SER A 324 21.05 0.94 -0.52
N TYR A 325 20.07 0.72 0.35
CA TYR A 325 20.13 -0.28 1.42
C TYR A 325 20.47 -1.68 0.88
N ARG A 326 19.88 -2.08 -0.25
CA ARG A 326 20.15 -3.40 -0.86
C ARG A 326 21.50 -3.51 -1.56
N SER A 327 22.23 -2.41 -1.71
CA SER A 327 23.59 -2.44 -2.22
C SER A 327 24.62 -2.78 -1.12
N THR A 328 24.27 -2.56 0.16
CA THR A 328 25.11 -2.82 1.33
C THR A 328 25.27 -4.32 1.61
N GLU A 329 26.33 -4.70 2.33
CA GLU A 329 26.54 -6.09 2.76
C GLU A 329 25.40 -6.58 3.66
N GLN A 330 24.99 -5.75 4.62
CA GLN A 330 23.94 -6.03 5.58
C GLN A 330 22.59 -6.22 4.88
N GLY A 331 22.24 -5.32 3.95
CA GLY A 331 21.00 -5.43 3.18
C GLY A 331 20.95 -6.68 2.30
N LYS A 332 22.07 -7.13 1.75
CA LYS A 332 22.15 -8.40 0.99
C LYS A 332 22.05 -9.62 1.91
N SER A 333 22.60 -9.55 3.12
CA SER A 333 22.64 -10.66 4.07
C SER A 333 21.25 -11.20 4.46
N VAL A 334 20.20 -10.38 4.37
CA VAL A 334 18.83 -10.75 4.73
C VAL A 334 18.35 -12.00 3.99
N TYR A 335 18.71 -12.16 2.72
CA TYR A 335 18.36 -13.38 1.99
C TYR A 335 19.01 -14.61 2.64
N GLY A 336 20.30 -14.52 2.96
CA GLY A 336 21.05 -15.59 3.64
C GLY A 336 20.43 -15.97 4.99
N GLN A 337 20.04 -14.97 5.77
CA GLN A 337 19.45 -15.15 7.11
C GLN A 337 18.06 -15.80 7.10
N VAL A 338 17.31 -15.71 5.99
CA VAL A 338 15.93 -16.22 5.90
C VAL A 338 15.82 -17.45 5.01
N TYR A 339 16.38 -17.37 3.80
CA TYR A 339 16.23 -18.37 2.74
C TYR A 339 17.53 -19.11 2.40
N GLY A 340 18.69 -18.55 2.71
CA GLY A 340 19.99 -19.08 2.30
C GLY A 340 20.23 -20.52 2.74
N HIS A 341 19.71 -20.93 3.90
CA HIS A 341 19.83 -22.28 4.45
C HIS A 341 18.66 -23.22 4.05
N LEU A 342 17.80 -22.82 3.11
CA LEU A 342 16.59 -23.57 2.72
C LEU A 342 16.71 -24.21 1.33
N GLY A 343 17.91 -24.67 0.98
CA GLY A 343 18.20 -25.43 -0.23
C GLY A 343 18.01 -26.94 -0.04
N GLY A 344 18.31 -27.70 -1.09
CA GLY A 344 18.18 -29.17 -1.06
C GLY A 344 16.74 -29.65 -1.03
N ASN A 345 16.55 -30.96 -0.82
CA ASN A 345 15.24 -31.63 -0.91
C ASN A 345 14.76 -32.24 0.42
N THR A 346 15.54 -32.06 1.50
CA THR A 346 15.29 -32.62 2.83
C THR A 346 15.48 -31.54 3.87
N ILE A 347 14.69 -31.57 4.94
CA ILE A 347 14.81 -30.62 6.05
C ILE A 347 16.08 -30.96 6.84
N ASP A 348 17.00 -30.01 6.90
CA ASP A 348 18.15 -30.00 7.80
C ASP A 348 18.17 -28.63 8.48
N GLU A 349 17.86 -28.61 9.78
CA GLU A 349 17.72 -27.37 10.56
C GLU A 349 19.07 -26.80 11.01
N GLU A 350 20.14 -27.61 10.96
CA GLU A 350 21.48 -27.20 11.39
C GLU A 350 22.39 -26.89 10.20
N ASN A 351 22.32 -27.69 9.13
CA ASN A 351 23.23 -27.64 7.98
C ASN A 351 22.48 -27.66 6.64
N GLY A 352 21.32 -27.00 6.59
CA GLY A 352 20.53 -26.85 5.37
C GLY A 352 21.38 -26.41 4.17
N ALA A 353 21.19 -27.08 3.04
CA ALA A 353 21.95 -26.78 1.82
C ALA A 353 21.69 -25.34 1.37
N ALA A 354 22.66 -24.75 0.68
CA ALA A 354 22.52 -23.38 0.19
C ALA A 354 21.40 -23.26 -0.87
N LEU A 355 20.44 -22.36 -0.65
CA LEU A 355 19.50 -21.94 -1.70
C LEU A 355 20.05 -20.68 -2.38
N PRO A 356 20.43 -20.70 -3.67
CA PRO A 356 20.98 -19.51 -4.31
C PRO A 356 19.91 -18.42 -4.49
N GLU A 357 20.31 -17.15 -4.40
CA GLU A 357 19.43 -15.98 -4.57
C GLU A 357 18.63 -15.97 -5.89
N SER A 358 19.17 -16.59 -6.94
CA SER A 358 18.49 -16.74 -8.24
C SER A 358 17.21 -17.56 -8.16
N LYS A 359 17.00 -18.32 -7.08
CA LYS A 359 15.74 -19.02 -6.80
C LYS A 359 14.67 -18.12 -6.19
N VAL A 360 15.05 -16.94 -5.69
CA VAL A 360 14.11 -15.97 -5.10
C VAL A 360 13.24 -16.65 -4.03
N GLY A 361 13.87 -17.46 -3.16
CA GLY A 361 13.19 -18.20 -2.10
C GLY A 361 12.32 -19.38 -2.53
N TYR A 362 12.35 -19.81 -3.80
CA TYR A 362 11.60 -20.96 -4.30
C TYR A 362 12.36 -22.28 -4.12
N ASN A 363 11.73 -23.24 -3.44
CA ASN A 363 12.17 -24.62 -3.32
C ASN A 363 10.97 -25.56 -3.14
N HIS A 364 10.44 -26.09 -4.25
CA HIS A 364 9.27 -26.97 -4.25
C HIS A 364 9.46 -28.24 -3.43
N ALA A 365 10.60 -28.93 -3.59
CA ALA A 365 10.84 -30.20 -2.91
C ALA A 365 10.84 -30.01 -1.38
N LEU A 366 11.54 -28.98 -0.90
CA LEU A 366 11.59 -28.66 0.52
C LEU A 366 10.25 -28.08 1.02
N ALA A 367 9.50 -27.37 0.17
CA ALA A 367 8.15 -26.90 0.50
C ALA A 367 7.21 -28.08 0.84
N VAL A 368 7.21 -29.14 0.03
CA VAL A 368 6.43 -30.36 0.29
C VAL A 368 6.81 -30.98 1.63
N GLN A 369 8.10 -31.04 1.96
CA GLN A 369 8.58 -31.57 3.25
C GLN A 369 8.09 -30.72 4.44
N TYR A 370 8.15 -29.39 4.34
CA TYR A 370 7.68 -28.50 5.41
C TYR A 370 6.15 -28.54 5.58
N ILE A 371 5.39 -28.64 4.48
CA ILE A 371 3.93 -28.85 4.56
C ILE A 371 3.64 -30.19 5.23
N ALA A 372 4.29 -31.28 4.82
CA ALA A 372 4.11 -32.60 5.42
C ALA A 372 4.47 -32.59 6.92
N LYS A 373 5.59 -31.95 7.30
CA LYS A 373 5.99 -31.77 8.70
C LYS A 373 4.93 -31.03 9.51
N GLY A 374 4.46 -29.88 9.02
CA GLY A 374 3.41 -29.11 9.71
C GLY A 374 2.11 -29.89 9.86
N LEU A 375 1.65 -30.58 8.81
CA LEU A 375 0.45 -31.41 8.86
C LEU A 375 0.60 -32.58 9.84
N LYS A 376 1.77 -33.22 9.89
CA LYS A 376 2.05 -34.29 10.85
C LYS A 376 1.98 -33.80 12.29
N GLU A 377 2.59 -32.65 12.58
CA GLU A 377 2.53 -32.00 13.90
C GLU A 377 1.08 -31.71 14.32
N GLU A 378 0.26 -31.21 13.40
CA GLU A 378 -1.15 -30.91 13.67
C GLU A 378 -1.99 -32.19 13.85
N LEU A 379 -1.80 -33.21 13.00
CA LEU A 379 -2.53 -34.50 13.06
C LEU A 379 -2.21 -35.32 14.32
N GLN A 380 -1.02 -35.15 14.89
CA GLN A 380 -0.60 -35.87 16.10
C GLN A 380 -1.05 -35.20 17.41
N SER A 381 -1.61 -34.00 17.34
CA SER A 381 -2.08 -33.27 18.52
C SER A 381 -3.46 -33.75 18.98
N GLU A 382 -3.67 -33.83 20.29
CA GLU A 382 -4.95 -34.24 20.90
C GLU A 382 -5.96 -33.09 21.06
N GLU A 383 -5.57 -31.85 20.77
CA GLU A 383 -6.44 -30.68 20.89
C GLU A 383 -7.57 -30.65 19.83
N ASP A 384 -8.80 -30.33 20.26
CA ASP A 384 -10.02 -30.48 19.43
C ASP A 384 -10.09 -29.60 18.18
N ASP A 385 -9.39 -28.47 18.16
CA ASP A 385 -9.37 -27.52 17.04
C ASP A 385 -8.26 -27.80 16.01
N ARG A 386 -7.56 -28.92 16.12
CA ARG A 386 -6.52 -29.36 15.18
C ARG A 386 -7.11 -30.06 13.97
N ILE A 387 -6.30 -30.13 12.90
CA ILE A 387 -6.70 -30.82 11.67
C ILE A 387 -6.82 -32.32 11.92
N LYS A 388 -7.85 -32.93 11.34
CA LYS A 388 -8.10 -34.37 11.40
C LYS A 388 -8.09 -34.96 9.99
N ALA A 389 -7.80 -36.25 9.88
CA ALA A 389 -7.90 -36.94 8.60
C ALA A 389 -9.31 -36.78 8.00
N GLY A 390 -9.37 -36.35 6.74
CA GLY A 390 -10.61 -36.03 6.02
C GLY A 390 -11.00 -34.54 6.05
N ASP A 391 -10.37 -33.71 6.89
CA ASP A 391 -10.66 -32.28 6.94
C ASP A 391 -10.23 -31.55 5.66
N THR A 392 -10.87 -30.41 5.41
CA THR A 392 -10.50 -29.46 4.36
C THR A 392 -9.87 -28.20 4.97
N ILE A 393 -8.64 -27.89 4.57
CA ILE A 393 -7.98 -26.62 4.86
C ILE A 393 -8.62 -25.54 3.99
N SER A 394 -9.50 -24.71 4.56
CA SER A 394 -10.24 -23.69 3.79
C SER A 394 -9.73 -22.30 4.13
N LEU A 395 -8.91 -21.74 3.24
CA LEU A 395 -8.27 -20.44 3.40
C LEU A 395 -9.02 -19.37 2.60
N GLU A 396 -9.51 -18.36 3.31
CA GLU A 396 -10.05 -17.15 2.70
C GLU A 396 -8.92 -16.18 2.37
N PHE A 397 -8.73 -15.97 1.07
CA PHE A 397 -7.92 -14.90 0.54
C PHE A 397 -8.76 -13.65 0.36
N ARG A 398 -8.71 -12.75 1.34
CA ARG A 398 -9.49 -11.52 1.28
C ARG A 398 -8.78 -10.48 0.40
N VAL A 399 -9.57 -9.82 -0.44
CA VAL A 399 -9.09 -8.80 -1.39
C VAL A 399 -10.01 -7.60 -1.38
N TYR A 400 -9.45 -6.41 -1.63
CA TYR A 400 -10.25 -5.19 -1.83
C TYR A 400 -11.03 -5.22 -3.15
N ASP A 401 -10.39 -5.73 -4.21
CA ASP A 401 -10.99 -5.86 -5.53
C ASP A 401 -10.73 -7.24 -6.12
N ASP A 402 -11.80 -7.90 -6.52
CA ASP A 402 -11.87 -9.22 -7.14
C ASP A 402 -12.10 -9.16 -8.66
N SER A 403 -12.19 -7.96 -9.24
CA SER A 403 -12.45 -7.75 -10.67
C SER A 403 -11.18 -7.46 -11.49
N SER A 404 -10.12 -6.93 -10.86
CA SER A 404 -8.83 -6.70 -11.51
C SER A 404 -8.22 -7.99 -12.08
N GLU A 405 -7.76 -7.93 -13.33
CA GLU A 405 -7.05 -9.03 -13.99
C GLU A 405 -5.83 -9.49 -13.17
N ASN A 406 -5.08 -8.55 -12.59
CA ASN A 406 -3.89 -8.82 -11.80
C ASN A 406 -4.26 -9.59 -10.51
N THR A 407 -5.32 -9.18 -9.80
CA THR A 407 -5.77 -9.89 -8.59
C THR A 407 -6.25 -11.31 -8.91
N ILE A 408 -7.03 -11.47 -9.97
CA ILE A 408 -7.52 -12.78 -10.41
C ILE A 408 -6.35 -13.71 -10.80
N ALA A 409 -5.37 -13.20 -11.56
CA ALA A 409 -4.19 -13.96 -11.95
C ALA A 409 -3.36 -14.38 -10.72
N ALA A 410 -3.20 -13.48 -9.75
CA ALA A 410 -2.46 -13.75 -8.53
C ALA A 410 -3.13 -14.81 -7.66
N HIS A 411 -4.45 -14.73 -7.46
CA HIS A 411 -5.23 -15.74 -6.73
C HIS A 411 -5.13 -17.11 -7.39
N LYS A 412 -5.33 -17.19 -8.72
CA LYS A 412 -5.23 -18.45 -9.47
C LYS A 412 -3.86 -19.10 -9.36
N TYR A 413 -2.80 -18.30 -9.43
CA TYR A 413 -1.43 -18.79 -9.24
C TYR A 413 -1.26 -19.40 -7.84
N ILE A 414 -1.56 -18.64 -6.78
CA ILE A 414 -1.40 -19.09 -5.39
C ILE A 414 -2.23 -20.35 -5.12
N GLN A 415 -3.49 -20.36 -5.56
CA GLN A 415 -4.40 -21.50 -5.41
C GLN A 415 -3.82 -22.76 -6.07
N LYS A 416 -3.36 -22.66 -7.31
CA LYS A 416 -2.77 -23.79 -8.06
C LYS A 416 -1.55 -24.36 -7.33
N GLU A 417 -0.59 -23.51 -6.97
CA GLU A 417 0.67 -23.96 -6.37
C GLU A 417 0.43 -24.62 -5.00
N TRP A 418 -0.38 -24.01 -4.13
CA TRP A 418 -0.60 -24.56 -2.79
C TRP A 418 -1.44 -25.84 -2.76
N ILE A 419 -2.44 -25.98 -3.63
CA ILE A 419 -3.17 -27.23 -3.76
C ILE A 419 -2.25 -28.35 -4.26
N GLY A 420 -1.36 -28.05 -5.22
CA GLY A 420 -0.33 -28.99 -5.68
C GLY A 420 0.57 -29.48 -4.54
N LEU A 421 1.11 -28.55 -3.76
CA LEU A 421 1.96 -28.85 -2.60
C LEU A 421 1.24 -29.71 -1.56
N LEU A 422 -0.02 -29.41 -1.26
CA LEU A 422 -0.79 -30.22 -0.31
C LEU A 422 -0.93 -31.66 -0.80
N ASN A 423 -1.29 -31.85 -2.07
CA ASN A 423 -1.49 -33.20 -2.63
C ASN A 423 -0.22 -34.05 -2.56
N GLU A 424 0.93 -33.45 -2.86
CA GLU A 424 2.23 -34.11 -2.73
C GLU A 424 2.57 -34.40 -1.26
N ALA A 425 2.30 -33.47 -0.35
CA ALA A 425 2.53 -33.66 1.08
C ALA A 425 1.63 -34.77 1.68
N VAL A 426 0.35 -34.83 1.30
CA VAL A 426 -0.57 -35.91 1.69
C VAL A 426 -0.05 -37.26 1.18
N THR A 427 0.44 -37.32 -0.06
CA THR A 427 1.05 -38.53 -0.62
C THR A 427 2.27 -38.97 0.19
N SER A 428 3.13 -38.02 0.60
CA SER A 428 4.26 -38.31 1.48
C SER A 428 3.82 -38.88 2.82
N LEU A 429 2.82 -38.26 3.46
CA LEU A 429 2.28 -38.72 4.75
C LEU A 429 1.63 -40.11 4.68
N GLN A 430 1.04 -40.47 3.55
CA GLN A 430 0.55 -41.82 3.30
C GLN A 430 1.68 -42.83 3.13
N GLY A 431 2.78 -42.44 2.46
CA GLY A 431 3.99 -43.23 2.34
C GLY A 431 4.66 -43.49 3.69
N ASP A 432 4.64 -42.49 4.58
CA ASP A 432 5.22 -42.55 5.93
C ASP A 432 4.30 -43.22 6.97
N GLY A 433 3.09 -43.61 6.56
CA GLY A 433 2.10 -44.25 7.45
C GLY A 433 1.46 -43.32 8.48
N VAL A 434 1.64 -42.00 8.35
CA VAL A 434 0.93 -41.00 9.18
C VAL A 434 -0.55 -40.93 8.80
N LEU A 435 -0.83 -41.05 7.50
CA LEU A 435 -2.17 -41.23 6.96
C LEU A 435 -2.31 -42.63 6.35
N ASN A 436 -3.48 -43.23 6.50
CA ASN A 436 -3.81 -44.46 5.80
C ASN A 436 -4.04 -44.15 4.32
N LYS A 437 -3.86 -45.12 3.40
CA LYS A 437 -4.08 -44.92 1.95
C LYS A 437 -5.47 -44.39 1.56
N SER A 438 -6.47 -44.58 2.42
CA SER A 438 -7.84 -44.08 2.20
C SER A 438 -8.12 -42.73 2.87
N GLN A 439 -7.22 -42.23 3.71
CA GLN A 439 -7.34 -40.93 4.36
C GLN A 439 -6.73 -39.86 3.47
N THR A 440 -7.38 -38.70 3.43
CA THR A 440 -6.94 -37.54 2.65
C THR A 440 -7.08 -36.26 3.46
N LEU A 441 -6.47 -35.20 2.98
CA LEU A 441 -6.74 -33.82 3.38
C LEU A 441 -6.96 -33.02 2.10
N ASN A 442 -7.86 -32.04 2.14
CA ASN A 442 -8.12 -31.17 0.99
C ASN A 442 -7.71 -29.74 1.31
N MET A 443 -7.50 -28.92 0.27
CA MET A 443 -7.30 -27.47 0.43
C MET A 443 -8.19 -26.71 -0.54
N GLU A 444 -8.76 -25.63 -0.04
CA GLU A 444 -9.46 -24.63 -0.83
C GLU A 444 -8.87 -23.25 -0.50
N VAL A 445 -8.43 -22.53 -1.53
CA VAL A 445 -8.03 -21.11 -1.40
C VAL A 445 -9.10 -20.28 -2.11
N LYS A 446 -9.93 -19.56 -1.34
CA LYS A 446 -11.10 -18.83 -1.85
C LYS A 446 -10.83 -17.34 -1.86
N MET A 447 -10.91 -16.71 -3.02
CA MET A 447 -10.89 -15.24 -3.10
C MET A 447 -12.22 -14.69 -2.58
N VAL A 448 -12.16 -13.73 -1.66
CA VAL A 448 -13.34 -13.09 -1.05
C VAL A 448 -13.17 -11.58 -1.13
N LYS A 449 -14.04 -10.91 -1.89
CA LYS A 449 -14.11 -9.45 -1.90
C LYS A 449 -14.58 -8.94 -0.55
N ASP A 450 -13.90 -7.94 -0.02
CA ASP A 450 -14.26 -7.29 1.23
C ASP A 450 -14.39 -5.78 1.03
N GLN A 451 -15.61 -5.25 1.14
CA GLN A 451 -15.87 -3.82 1.01
C GLN A 451 -15.30 -3.01 2.18
N ASP A 452 -15.10 -3.64 3.35
CA ASP A 452 -14.51 -3.05 4.55
C ASP A 452 -13.12 -3.63 4.82
N TYR A 453 -12.40 -3.95 3.75
CA TYR A 453 -11.11 -4.64 3.73
C TYR A 453 -10.15 -4.20 4.83
N TYR A 454 -9.94 -2.89 4.97
CA TYR A 454 -8.99 -2.34 5.93
C TYR A 454 -9.46 -2.52 7.38
N THR A 455 -10.75 -2.40 7.67
CA THR A 455 -11.28 -2.63 9.02
C THR A 455 -11.22 -4.11 9.37
N THR A 456 -11.64 -5.00 8.45
CA THR A 456 -11.50 -6.45 8.61
C THR A 456 -10.04 -6.84 8.87
N ALA A 457 -9.10 -6.25 8.12
CA ALA A 457 -7.67 -6.46 8.31
C ALA A 457 -7.20 -5.97 9.69
N LYS A 458 -7.58 -4.76 10.11
CA LYS A 458 -7.26 -4.21 11.44
C LYS A 458 -7.88 -4.98 12.61
N GLN A 459 -8.85 -5.85 12.36
CA GLN A 459 -9.44 -6.74 13.37
C GLN A 459 -8.88 -8.16 13.32
N GLY A 460 -8.12 -8.52 12.28
CA GLY A 460 -7.59 -9.87 12.10
C GLY A 460 -8.66 -10.87 11.72
N ASN A 461 -9.69 -10.44 10.99
CA ASN A 461 -10.82 -11.30 10.59
C ASN A 461 -10.62 -11.90 9.19
N TYR A 462 -9.42 -12.39 8.91
CA TYR A 462 -9.02 -13.01 7.64
C TYR A 462 -8.06 -14.18 7.89
N ASP A 463 -7.92 -15.08 6.91
CA ASP A 463 -6.89 -16.13 6.95
C ASP A 463 -5.61 -15.63 6.29
N MET A 464 -5.77 -14.99 5.13
CA MET A 464 -4.69 -14.29 4.44
C MET A 464 -5.21 -13.06 3.68
N ILE A 465 -4.31 -12.09 3.51
CA ILE A 465 -4.55 -10.87 2.71
C ILE A 465 -3.32 -10.51 1.89
N PHE A 466 -3.51 -9.70 0.85
CA PHE A 466 -2.41 -8.91 0.31
C PHE A 466 -2.18 -7.70 1.19
N SER A 467 -1.07 -7.68 1.90
CA SER A 467 -0.61 -6.45 2.54
C SER A 467 0.53 -5.85 1.74
N THR A 468 0.53 -4.53 1.67
CA THR A 468 1.53 -3.78 0.92
C THR A 468 1.99 -2.65 1.83
N TRP A 469 3.27 -2.67 2.19
CA TRP A 469 3.90 -1.57 2.90
C TRP A 469 4.99 -0.99 2.01
N GLY A 470 5.10 0.33 2.05
CA GLY A 470 6.05 1.10 1.27
C GLY A 470 5.90 2.59 1.53
N GLY A 471 6.55 3.41 0.70
CA GLY A 471 6.81 4.81 1.03
C GLY A 471 8.05 4.95 1.90
N ALA A 472 8.30 6.15 2.42
CA ALA A 472 9.47 6.45 3.25
C ALA A 472 10.80 5.90 2.67
N ALA A 473 10.97 5.96 1.35
CA ALA A 473 12.14 5.38 0.66
C ALA A 473 13.48 5.94 1.19
N VAL A 474 13.45 7.16 1.72
CA VAL A 474 14.59 7.85 2.35
C VAL A 474 14.70 7.62 3.87
N ASN A 475 13.85 6.76 4.43
CA ASN A 475 13.82 6.41 5.84
C ASN A 475 13.37 4.94 6.03
N PRO A 476 14.16 3.95 5.55
CA PRO A 476 13.84 2.54 5.75
C PRO A 476 13.74 2.17 7.24
N TYR A 477 14.52 2.84 8.10
CA TYR A 477 14.51 2.64 9.55
C TYR A 477 13.16 2.97 10.19
N GLY A 478 12.56 4.09 9.77
CA GLY A 478 11.24 4.52 10.26
C GLY A 478 10.11 3.63 9.74
N LEU A 479 10.20 3.16 8.49
CA LEU A 479 9.19 2.27 7.92
C LEU A 479 9.01 0.98 8.72
N MET A 480 10.06 0.48 9.39
CA MET A 480 9.97 -0.72 10.21
C MET A 480 8.96 -0.62 11.36
N GLU A 481 8.44 0.58 11.66
CA GLU A 481 7.31 0.80 12.58
C GLU A 481 6.15 -0.16 12.31
N VAL A 482 5.82 -0.36 11.02
CA VAL A 482 4.64 -1.13 10.61
C VAL A 482 4.69 -2.61 11.03
N TYR A 483 5.89 -3.11 11.32
CA TYR A 483 6.16 -4.48 11.74
C TYR A 483 6.59 -4.56 13.21
N CYS A 484 7.42 -3.63 13.65
CA CYS A 484 8.17 -3.74 14.89
C CYS A 484 7.60 -2.92 16.04
N SER A 485 6.81 -1.87 15.78
CA SER A 485 6.24 -1.06 16.85
C SER A 485 5.05 -1.75 17.50
N ALA A 486 5.03 -1.80 18.83
CA ALA A 486 3.88 -2.31 19.58
C ALA A 486 2.67 -1.36 19.55
N SER A 487 2.90 -0.07 19.28
CA SER A 487 1.82 0.94 19.17
C SER A 487 1.22 1.03 17.77
N PHE A 488 1.80 0.36 16.76
CA PHE A 488 1.28 0.45 15.40
C PHE A 488 0.03 -0.42 15.22
N GLU A 489 -1.13 0.24 15.16
CA GLU A 489 -2.42 -0.45 15.13
C GLU A 489 -2.71 -1.19 13.83
N ASN A 490 -2.00 -0.90 12.74
CA ASN A 490 -2.30 -1.46 11.42
C ASN A 490 -1.43 -2.67 11.04
N THR A 491 -0.64 -3.24 11.95
CA THR A 491 0.10 -4.49 11.67
C THR A 491 -0.85 -5.60 11.24
N CYS A 492 -0.45 -6.40 10.23
CA CYS A 492 -1.27 -7.42 9.56
C CYS A 492 -0.84 -8.86 9.88
N GLU A 493 0.20 -9.06 10.67
CA GLU A 493 0.74 -10.39 10.98
C GLU A 493 0.15 -10.87 12.32
N TYR A 494 -1.05 -11.46 12.31
CA TYR A 494 -1.88 -11.56 13.52
C TYR A 494 -1.42 -12.54 14.60
N GLY A 495 -0.45 -13.42 14.38
CA GLY A 495 0.17 -14.19 15.48
C GLY A 495 1.30 -13.43 16.20
N PHE A 496 1.75 -12.31 15.64
CA PHE A 496 2.81 -11.44 16.18
C PHE A 496 2.29 -10.11 16.69
N LYS A 497 1.24 -9.58 16.06
CA LYS A 497 0.62 -8.31 16.47
C LYS A 497 0.32 -8.31 17.98
N GLY A 498 0.78 -7.25 18.66
CA GLY A 498 0.62 -7.07 20.10
C GLY A 498 1.70 -7.77 20.94
N LYS A 499 2.68 -8.43 20.33
CA LYS A 499 3.79 -9.13 21.02
C LYS A 499 5.16 -8.51 20.75
N GLN A 500 5.21 -7.38 20.05
CA GLN A 500 6.47 -6.75 19.63
C GLN A 500 7.36 -6.33 20.80
N GLN A 501 6.78 -6.05 21.97
CA GLN A 501 7.50 -5.73 23.21
C GLN A 501 8.04 -6.96 23.94
N ASP A 502 7.46 -8.14 23.70
CA ASP A 502 7.74 -9.36 24.48
C ASP A 502 8.71 -10.31 23.76
N VAL A 503 8.57 -10.42 22.43
CA VAL A 503 9.40 -11.33 21.63
C VAL A 503 10.79 -10.73 21.47
N LYS A 504 11.78 -11.41 22.03
CA LYS A 504 13.20 -11.03 21.90
C LYS A 504 13.78 -11.50 20.57
N LEU A 505 14.60 -10.65 19.99
CA LEU A 505 15.40 -10.88 18.80
C LEU A 505 16.86 -10.62 19.14
N TRP A 506 17.71 -11.60 18.81
CA TRP A 506 19.15 -11.42 18.82
C TRP A 506 19.62 -10.86 17.48
N ILE A 507 20.48 -9.84 17.52
CA ILE A 507 21.16 -9.29 16.34
C ILE A 507 22.64 -9.16 16.67
N ASP A 508 23.46 -9.90 15.93
CA ASP A 508 24.92 -9.85 15.99
C ASP A 508 25.42 -8.52 15.40
N LEU A 509 25.76 -7.55 16.26
CA LEU A 509 26.08 -6.18 15.83
C LEU A 509 27.51 -6.02 15.33
N ASP A 510 28.44 -6.86 15.81
CA ASP A 510 29.86 -6.80 15.46
C ASP A 510 30.34 -7.96 14.56
N GLY A 511 29.46 -8.93 14.29
CA GLY A 511 29.71 -10.05 13.40
C GLY A 511 30.59 -11.13 14.03
N ASP A 512 30.76 -11.13 15.35
CA ASP A 512 31.65 -12.05 16.06
C ASP A 512 30.97 -13.39 16.42
N GLY A 513 29.66 -13.51 16.19
CA GLY A 513 28.85 -14.68 16.47
C GLY A 513 28.58 -14.94 17.96
N ASN A 514 28.99 -14.04 18.87
CA ASN A 514 28.83 -14.17 20.31
C ASN A 514 27.54 -13.51 20.79
N GLN A 515 26.75 -14.27 21.54
CA GLN A 515 25.46 -13.83 22.05
C GLN A 515 25.59 -12.97 23.33
N GLY A 516 25.84 -11.67 23.16
CA GLY A 516 25.86 -10.69 24.26
C GLY A 516 24.46 -10.29 24.74
N SER A 517 24.30 -9.96 26.04
CA SER A 517 22.99 -9.57 26.60
C SER A 517 22.37 -8.33 25.95
N ASP A 518 23.21 -7.38 25.53
CA ASP A 518 22.79 -6.10 24.96
C ASP A 518 22.35 -6.22 23.49
N GLU A 519 22.57 -7.40 22.89
CA GLU A 519 22.12 -7.79 21.55
C GLU A 519 20.79 -8.56 21.58
N TYR A 520 20.25 -8.87 22.75
CA TYR A 520 18.90 -9.40 22.90
C TYR A 520 17.94 -8.28 23.28
N ARG A 521 17.16 -7.79 22.31
CA ARG A 521 16.13 -6.77 22.55
C ARG A 521 14.81 -7.23 21.95
N SER A 522 13.70 -6.68 22.43
CA SER A 522 12.42 -6.89 21.76
C SER A 522 12.42 -6.20 20.39
N PHE A 523 11.55 -6.63 19.47
CA PHE A 523 11.42 -5.95 18.17
C PHE A 523 11.10 -4.47 18.33
N ASP A 524 10.21 -4.13 19.26
CA ASP A 524 9.85 -2.75 19.58
C ASP A 524 11.05 -1.95 20.11
N LYS A 525 11.85 -2.54 21.00
CA LYS A 525 13.05 -1.88 21.53
C LYS A 525 14.10 -1.65 20.45
N TRP A 526 14.37 -2.66 19.60
CA TRP A 526 15.30 -2.51 18.48
C TRP A 526 14.87 -1.38 17.54
N TYR A 527 13.59 -1.35 17.16
CA TYR A 527 13.04 -0.30 16.32
C TYR A 527 13.18 1.10 16.96
N ASN A 528 12.83 1.24 18.24
CA ASN A 528 12.92 2.50 18.96
C ASN A 528 14.37 2.98 19.11
N ASP A 529 15.30 2.09 19.46
CA ASP A 529 16.72 2.42 19.56
C ASP A 529 17.29 2.85 18.20
N LEU A 530 16.92 2.17 17.11
CA LEU A 530 17.34 2.49 15.74
C LEU A 530 16.90 3.89 15.28
N ASN A 531 15.72 4.34 15.73
CA ASN A 531 15.12 5.61 15.29
C ASN A 531 15.33 6.77 16.26
N THR A 532 15.57 6.49 17.55
CA THR A 532 15.62 7.53 18.60
C THR A 532 16.80 7.38 19.56
N GLY A 533 17.47 6.23 19.58
CA GLY A 533 18.60 5.95 20.45
C GLY A 533 19.88 6.65 20.01
N SER A 534 20.70 7.05 20.98
CA SER A 534 22.01 7.67 20.71
C SER A 534 23.02 6.68 20.10
N GLU A 535 22.83 5.38 20.31
CA GLU A 535 23.70 4.30 19.82
C GLU A 535 23.80 4.26 18.28
N PHE A 536 22.74 4.66 17.59
CA PHE A 536 22.61 4.61 16.13
C PHE A 536 22.54 6.00 15.48
N SER A 537 22.81 7.06 16.25
CA SER A 537 22.63 8.43 15.78
C SER A 537 23.81 8.89 14.93
N GLU A 538 23.53 9.25 13.68
CA GLU A 538 24.50 9.83 12.73
C GLU A 538 24.43 11.37 12.69
N ALA A 539 23.54 11.99 13.47
CA ALA A 539 23.22 13.41 13.34
C ALA A 539 24.41 14.36 13.58
N LYS A 540 25.45 13.91 14.29
CA LYS A 540 26.64 14.71 14.59
C LYS A 540 27.60 14.87 13.40
N PHE A 541 27.51 14.02 12.38
CA PHE A 541 28.48 14.00 11.27
C PHE A 541 28.12 14.95 10.12
N GLY A 542 26.87 15.44 10.06
CA GLY A 542 26.39 16.26 8.94
C GLY A 542 25.96 15.42 7.73
N ASP A 543 25.40 16.10 6.72
CA ASP A 543 24.92 15.46 5.49
C ASP A 543 26.05 15.24 4.46
N ASP A 544 27.20 15.90 4.62
CA ASP A 544 28.30 15.98 3.66
C ASP A 544 29.56 15.18 4.05
N ILE A 545 29.47 14.36 5.10
CA ILE A 545 30.55 13.47 5.54
C ILE A 545 31.01 12.57 4.38
N GLN A 546 32.31 12.54 4.12
CA GLN A 546 32.91 11.78 3.02
C GLN A 546 34.25 11.14 3.41
N GLU A 547 34.70 10.19 2.59
CA GLU A 547 35.99 9.53 2.80
C GLU A 547 37.13 10.55 2.85
N GLY A 548 37.95 10.48 3.90
CA GLY A 548 39.04 11.43 4.17
C GLY A 548 38.72 12.50 5.22
N ASP A 549 37.45 12.67 5.61
CA ASP A 549 37.09 13.52 6.76
C ASP A 549 37.56 12.88 8.09
N ALA A 550 37.91 13.72 9.07
CA ALA A 550 38.47 13.26 10.34
C ALA A 550 37.54 12.30 11.12
N ASP A 551 36.23 12.48 10.98
CA ASP A 551 35.21 11.69 11.68
C ASP A 551 34.60 10.56 10.81
N TYR A 552 35.11 10.36 9.57
CA TYR A 552 34.53 9.41 8.61
C TYR A 552 34.56 7.96 9.11
N GLU A 553 35.66 7.53 9.73
CA GLU A 553 35.79 6.17 10.28
C GLU A 553 34.78 5.91 11.42
N GLU A 554 34.53 6.93 12.25
CA GLU A 554 33.53 6.83 13.30
C GLU A 554 32.11 6.78 12.71
N TYR A 555 31.83 7.61 11.70
CA TYR A 555 30.59 7.56 10.92
C TYR A 555 30.36 6.16 10.34
N LEU A 556 31.35 5.60 9.65
CA LEU A 556 31.22 4.30 8.97
C LEU A 556 30.93 3.18 9.95
N LYS A 557 31.56 3.20 11.14
CA LYS A 557 31.28 2.25 12.21
C LYS A 557 29.84 2.33 12.71
N ILE A 558 29.32 3.53 12.97
CA ILE A 558 27.93 3.73 13.43
C ILE A 558 26.95 3.37 12.31
N HIS A 559 27.24 3.76 11.07
CA HIS A 559 26.44 3.50 9.90
C HIS A 559 26.27 1.98 9.64
N ASN A 560 27.38 1.25 9.63
CA ASN A 560 27.37 -0.22 9.48
C ASN A 560 26.59 -0.89 10.62
N LYS A 561 26.80 -0.45 11.87
CA LYS A 561 26.05 -0.96 13.02
C LYS A 561 24.53 -0.75 12.88
N LYS A 562 24.13 0.43 12.39
CA LYS A 562 22.72 0.77 12.11
C LYS A 562 22.14 -0.07 10.99
N LEU A 563 22.90 -0.33 9.92
CA LEU A 563 22.49 -1.23 8.84
C LEU A 563 22.34 -2.68 9.31
N THR A 564 23.23 -3.16 10.18
CA THR A 564 23.15 -4.51 10.76
C THR A 564 21.89 -4.68 11.58
N ALA A 565 21.55 -3.69 12.43
CA ALA A 565 20.30 -3.69 13.17
C ALA A 565 19.05 -3.69 12.27
N LEU A 566 19.06 -2.92 11.17
CA LEU A 566 17.97 -2.91 10.20
C LEU A 566 17.80 -4.28 9.50
N ALA A 567 18.92 -4.89 9.06
CA ALA A 567 18.91 -6.20 8.42
C ALA A 567 18.42 -7.31 9.36
N GLY A 568 18.88 -7.30 10.62
CA GLY A 568 18.43 -8.24 11.64
C GLY A 568 16.94 -8.11 11.94
N LEU A 569 16.40 -6.89 12.05
CA LEU A 569 14.96 -6.67 12.22
C LEU A 569 14.15 -7.20 11.04
N GLU A 570 14.58 -6.88 9.82
CA GLU A 570 13.92 -7.35 8.61
C GLU A 570 13.90 -8.89 8.53
N ALA A 571 15.06 -9.54 8.71
CA ALA A 571 15.18 -10.99 8.74
C ALA A 571 14.36 -11.61 9.87
N GLY A 572 14.36 -10.99 11.06
CA GLY A 572 13.59 -11.42 12.21
C GLY A 572 12.07 -11.47 11.96
N ILE A 573 11.53 -10.49 11.21
CA ILE A 573 10.12 -10.50 10.80
C ILE A 573 9.86 -11.61 9.78
N LEU A 574 10.72 -11.73 8.76
CA LEU A 574 10.55 -12.69 7.67
C LEU A 574 10.67 -14.16 8.14
N ASN A 575 11.55 -14.44 9.10
CA ASN A 575 11.75 -15.79 9.67
C ASN A 575 10.52 -16.33 10.42
N ARG A 576 9.50 -15.49 10.68
CA ARG A 576 8.23 -15.93 11.26
C ARG A 576 7.28 -16.55 10.22
N PHE A 577 7.53 -16.31 8.93
CA PHE A 577 6.69 -16.70 7.80
C PHE A 577 5.22 -16.29 7.96
N GLU A 578 4.95 -15.23 8.70
CA GLU A 578 3.62 -14.59 8.78
C GLU A 578 3.49 -13.49 7.72
N ALA A 579 4.62 -12.88 7.35
CA ALA A 579 4.79 -11.99 6.22
C ALA A 579 5.59 -12.73 5.14
N VAL A 580 4.97 -13.00 3.99
CA VAL A 580 5.60 -13.70 2.86
C VAL A 580 5.66 -12.76 1.65
N PRO A 581 6.79 -12.06 1.43
CA PRO A 581 6.99 -11.22 0.26
C PRO A 581 6.80 -12.00 -1.03
N LEU A 582 6.26 -11.33 -2.06
CA LEU A 582 6.11 -11.90 -3.39
C LEU A 582 6.89 -11.08 -4.41
N VAL A 583 6.64 -9.77 -4.42
CA VAL A 583 7.20 -8.86 -5.42
C VAL A 583 7.55 -7.49 -4.84
N ALA A 584 8.64 -6.92 -5.33
CA ALA A 584 8.85 -5.48 -5.30
C ALA A 584 7.96 -4.89 -6.39
N ARG A 585 7.05 -3.99 -6.00
CA ARG A 585 6.03 -3.48 -6.92
C ARG A 585 6.68 -2.65 -8.03
N GLY A 586 6.17 -2.87 -9.22
CA GLY A 586 6.45 -2.06 -10.38
C GLY A 586 5.23 -2.05 -11.30
N THR A 587 5.10 -0.95 -12.03
CA THR A 587 4.04 -0.72 -13.02
C THR A 587 4.69 -0.40 -14.35
N SER A 588 4.43 -1.24 -15.35
CA SER A 588 4.79 -0.97 -16.73
C SER A 588 3.79 -0.02 -17.37
N SER A 589 4.28 0.94 -18.14
CA SER A 589 3.49 1.91 -18.89
C SER A 589 4.06 2.09 -20.29
N LEU A 590 3.22 2.47 -21.25
CA LEU A 590 3.65 2.94 -22.56
C LEU A 590 3.68 4.47 -22.57
N LEU A 591 4.78 5.03 -23.08
CA LEU A 591 4.91 6.45 -23.34
C LEU A 591 4.56 6.76 -24.80
N GLY A 592 3.76 7.80 -25.02
CA GLY A 592 3.37 8.29 -26.32
C GLY A 592 4.55 8.77 -27.16
N PHE A 593 4.53 8.53 -28.47
CA PHE A 593 5.57 9.05 -29.38
C PHE A 593 5.66 10.59 -29.41
N LYS A 594 4.61 11.28 -28.91
CA LYS A 594 4.59 12.74 -28.75
C LYS A 594 5.65 13.26 -27.78
N VAL A 595 5.99 12.47 -26.77
CA VAL A 595 6.80 12.90 -25.63
C VAL A 595 7.99 11.97 -25.39
N GLU A 596 9.02 12.51 -24.74
CA GLU A 596 10.18 11.75 -24.27
C GLU A 596 10.45 12.04 -22.80
N ASN A 597 10.77 10.98 -22.06
CA ASN A 597 11.38 11.10 -20.74
C ASN A 597 12.73 11.81 -20.82
N ALA A 598 13.16 12.40 -19.70
CA ALA A 598 14.45 13.07 -19.62
C ALA A 598 15.62 12.07 -19.64
N THR A 599 15.38 10.87 -19.11
CA THR A 599 16.32 9.75 -18.98
C THR A 599 15.56 8.43 -19.07
N ASP A 600 16.24 7.38 -19.50
CA ASP A 600 15.74 6.00 -19.48
C ASP A 600 16.09 5.25 -18.19
N THR A 601 16.91 5.87 -17.34
CA THR A 601 17.26 5.32 -16.03
C THR A 601 16.31 5.86 -14.99
N TYR A 602 15.63 4.97 -14.28
CA TYR A 602 14.81 5.35 -13.13
C TYR A 602 15.71 5.87 -12.00
N VAL A 603 15.47 7.10 -11.56
CA VAL A 603 16.16 7.70 -10.42
C VAL A 603 15.19 7.80 -9.24
N SER A 604 15.53 7.21 -8.09
CA SER A 604 14.69 7.27 -6.89
C SER A 604 14.26 8.72 -6.59
N LEU A 605 12.98 8.92 -6.28
CA LEU A 605 12.30 10.21 -6.04
C LEU A 605 12.14 11.14 -7.27
N ILE A 606 12.92 10.95 -8.33
CA ILE A 606 12.88 11.79 -9.55
C ILE A 606 12.12 11.07 -10.68
N GLY A 607 12.05 9.74 -10.65
CA GLY A 607 11.54 8.91 -11.72
C GLY A 607 12.41 9.06 -12.98
N TYR A 608 11.77 9.11 -14.14
CA TYR A 608 12.43 9.36 -15.44
C TYR A 608 12.60 10.86 -15.77
N GLY A 609 12.52 11.72 -14.75
CA GLY A 609 12.56 13.18 -14.83
C GLY A 609 11.19 13.85 -14.63
N GLY A 610 10.11 13.13 -14.94
CA GLY A 610 8.73 13.61 -14.77
C GLY A 610 8.40 14.86 -15.59
N ILE A 611 7.24 15.47 -15.30
CA ILE A 611 6.73 16.67 -16.00
C ILE A 611 7.75 17.82 -16.03
N ARG A 612 8.61 17.90 -15.00
CA ARG A 612 9.66 18.93 -14.91
C ARG A 612 10.63 18.91 -16.09
N PHE A 613 10.97 17.72 -16.60
CA PHE A 613 12.01 17.53 -17.61
C PHE A 613 11.52 16.80 -18.88
N LEU A 614 10.21 16.59 -19.02
CA LEU A 614 9.63 15.95 -20.20
C LEU A 614 9.91 16.79 -21.46
N LYS A 615 10.24 16.11 -22.56
CA LYS A 615 10.50 16.72 -23.88
C LYS A 615 9.39 16.38 -24.86
N PHE A 616 9.24 17.20 -25.90
CA PHE A 616 8.19 17.07 -26.91
C PHE A 616 8.80 16.90 -28.29
N ASN A 617 8.37 15.86 -28.99
CA ASN A 617 8.82 15.56 -30.35
C ASN A 617 7.96 16.24 -31.42
N TYR A 618 6.77 16.72 -31.04
CA TYR A 618 5.76 17.27 -31.95
C TYR A 618 5.04 18.45 -31.31
N THR A 619 4.69 19.44 -32.11
CA THR A 619 3.57 20.34 -31.81
C THR A 619 2.23 19.58 -31.89
N ASN A 620 1.16 20.14 -31.31
CA ASN A 620 -0.17 19.51 -31.39
C ASN A 620 -0.65 19.29 -32.84
N SER A 621 -0.33 20.19 -33.76
CA SER A 621 -0.66 20.06 -35.19
C SER A 621 0.13 18.96 -35.88
N GLU A 622 1.44 18.87 -35.61
CA GLU A 622 2.30 17.82 -36.19
C GLU A 622 1.91 16.44 -35.67
N TRP A 623 1.60 16.33 -34.37
CA TRP A 623 1.12 15.09 -33.76
C TRP A 623 -0.20 14.64 -34.37
N SER A 624 -1.17 15.55 -34.53
CA SER A 624 -2.47 15.24 -35.13
C SER A 624 -2.32 14.76 -36.58
N ALA A 625 -1.43 15.37 -37.36
CA ALA A 625 -1.12 14.94 -38.73
C ALA A 625 -0.44 13.56 -38.75
N TYR A 626 0.48 13.30 -37.83
CA TYR A 626 1.15 12.00 -37.67
C TYR A 626 0.16 10.89 -37.30
N CYS A 627 -0.72 11.10 -36.33
CA CYS A 627 -1.77 10.13 -35.98
C CYS A 627 -2.69 9.86 -37.17
N SER A 628 -3.09 10.92 -37.90
CA SER A 628 -3.95 10.80 -39.07
C SER A 628 -3.31 10.00 -40.20
N SER A 629 -1.99 10.16 -40.45
CA SER A 629 -1.28 9.37 -41.47
C SER A 629 -1.19 7.88 -41.12
N HIS A 630 -1.40 7.53 -39.84
CA HIS A 630 -1.50 6.15 -39.36
C HIS A 630 -2.95 5.72 -39.09
N ASN A 631 -3.93 6.41 -39.69
CA ASN A 631 -5.37 6.15 -39.49
C ASN A 631 -5.82 6.15 -38.02
N ASN A 632 -5.09 6.84 -37.14
CA ASN A 632 -5.28 6.82 -35.69
C ASN A 632 -5.23 5.39 -35.10
N GLN A 633 -4.31 4.56 -35.60
CA GLN A 633 -4.07 3.19 -35.15
C GLN A 633 -2.57 2.94 -34.98
N LEU A 634 -2.02 3.27 -33.81
CA LEU A 634 -0.59 3.16 -33.50
C LEU A 634 -0.20 1.80 -32.89
N GLY A 635 -1.13 0.86 -32.76
CA GLY A 635 -0.91 -0.44 -32.10
C GLY A 635 0.28 -1.23 -32.64
N ASP A 636 0.33 -1.46 -33.95
CA ASP A 636 1.43 -2.22 -34.57
C ASP A 636 2.77 -1.49 -34.50
N LEU A 637 2.72 -0.15 -34.50
CA LEU A 637 3.90 0.68 -34.30
C LEU A 637 4.47 0.46 -32.89
N TYR A 638 3.64 0.51 -31.84
CA TYR A 638 4.12 0.23 -30.48
C TYR A 638 4.70 -1.18 -30.34
N LYS A 639 4.06 -2.20 -30.91
CA LYS A 639 4.55 -3.60 -30.83
C LYS A 639 5.92 -3.80 -31.48
N SER A 640 6.12 -3.16 -32.64
CA SER A 640 7.33 -3.33 -33.46
C SER A 640 8.48 -2.41 -33.05
N TYR A 641 8.18 -1.25 -32.43
CA TYR A 641 9.19 -0.28 -32.06
C TYR A 641 10.18 -0.84 -31.02
N LYS A 642 11.48 -0.65 -31.29
CA LYS A 642 12.59 -0.96 -30.39
C LYS A 642 13.41 0.32 -30.21
N LYS A 643 13.85 0.58 -28.99
CA LYS A 643 14.73 1.71 -28.69
C LYS A 643 16.15 1.29 -29.07
N GLU A 644 16.83 2.12 -29.86
CA GLU A 644 18.22 1.89 -30.30
C GLU A 644 19.23 2.09 -29.16
#